data_AF-A0A0P9GJS9-F1
#
_entry.id   AF-A0A0P9GJS9-F1
#
_cell.length_a   1.000
_cell.length_b   1.000
_cell.length_c   1.000
_cell.angle_alpha   90.00
_cell.angle_beta   90.00
_cell.angle_gamma   90.00
#
_symmetry.space_group_name_H-M   'P 1'
#
loop_
_entity.id
_entity.type
_entity.pdbx_description
1 polymer ?
#
loop_
_entity_poly.entity_id
_entity_poly.type
_entity_poly.pdbx_seq_one_letter_code
_entity_poly.pdbx_strand_id
1 'polypeptide(L)'
;MPALGWLGLAPDTRPSSLIALVSNSTLVVCWLVLVNAVSPFVLSSLLHIPAARAGAITGRLLAADELTALALYLPAGALGDRIGVKWVAAVGHVVVGCAFVAYASARSVNELVAARVLFAVGGGSLVTTMSSMMATMSVVPDECAASDEPADEPDERTRLVSSSARRGSTVSTASFRRHEPARLAGVLGFSSGLGALLAVFGFLRLPTLLANLSPEPDSPSTLEQALRRTLYLAGGLAVSEGIFLAALLPSTASRSSGSGSGRSRAGIVSRMKRGAGKLVEGFRLARGSGDVALSFAASFASRAQAIVVTAYIPLLVNRYFLDHDLCDSATLVGSAHDSCRQAYVRSSILTGVVQLLALVLSPLVGLVSSSTRLSTSHPQALAVAVAFIIGAASLVAFAFLPNGGDPRAGLSWLYVAGLGVAQAAGVVLSLALMTTGRGTVVAKEGREVAGTLSGAYGLSGGLGILAVGSGAGFLFDRLPGAPFLAVGAVDALVAAGALVLWLRADDAEPLSFALDDDNDELSILPPLPEKEPIWRRANIHLSPNLEHRGRYSALEQRDRLARPRPASYLELDMAAQQEEDGAGGPSGPQPPSAPRRRPVAAFCWLLGALMVGASAATVYRPFRPVAFAVLQPRPVCPDPRLAIPPSLLEAQRRSAPIDLPSSSPDFSLALVHDKRTCNAFELTISRTSPLRCAEMESDNNEPSKDPTLAAWIRGKLGPDTFNVQVDGAERRAEMVPSEYLGDCEYLFRFRLNNAGRLWLNVSLLYEDYEGFKEIDAEKGSRPRPRLLMQRLVAEPLELNLCDDACRPYIPPRLGEPVDHIYGLPTSTDDKDAQLADRPDCSTLDPLRTPLGHWVPSNPHDLVYPPLPVPLQHSRPMAGLYTFVPSLCHAWNHDGLRFRDHASCVKEEYAVFLLGDSHARAIYDIVKHRLSGNDSVEDKSMKADSKSGAVDNLYLEFRWDPFLKADVSCDTIRRFDSFAISTGSHEACWNCPSTSSWLASMDAFFSTWPDRVAACLAGHPPSSSSSRPPKRPRYFFFNIPATHPQLHNHDCRTGPRIKYWNDKAAELARERGWEVVDAHQYTQAGQIDSVYGDGIHYLGLDAAEPVVDDFLSRLGICGKGGARRRASGEWISE
;
A
#
# COMPACT_ATOMS: atom_id res chain seq x y z
N MET A 1 -9.77 -6.12 -6.91
CA MET A 1 -9.07 -5.23 -5.95
C MET A 1 -7.97 -5.97 -5.18
N PRO A 2 -6.74 -6.12 -5.72
CA PRO A 2 -5.71 -6.91 -5.04
C PRO A 2 -5.17 -6.27 -3.75
N ALA A 3 -5.03 -4.92 -3.71
CA ALA A 3 -4.50 -4.17 -2.55
C ALA A 3 -5.40 -4.20 -1.29
N LEU A 4 -6.67 -4.56 -1.44
CA LEU A 4 -7.63 -4.75 -0.36
C LEU A 4 -7.98 -6.23 -0.15
N GLY A 5 -7.32 -7.15 -0.86
CA GLY A 5 -7.53 -8.59 -0.73
C GLY A 5 -7.21 -9.12 0.67
N TRP A 6 -6.31 -8.44 1.41
CA TRP A 6 -6.02 -8.76 2.81
C TRP A 6 -7.21 -8.55 3.76
N LEU A 7 -8.22 -7.77 3.33
CA LEU A 7 -9.49 -7.61 4.04
C LEU A 7 -10.45 -8.79 3.79
N GLY A 8 -10.17 -9.67 2.83
CA GLY A 8 -11.06 -10.77 2.45
C GLY A 8 -12.22 -10.34 1.53
N LEU A 9 -11.99 -9.29 0.71
CA LEU A 9 -13.00 -8.77 -0.23
C LEU A 9 -13.16 -9.65 -1.47
N ALA A 10 -14.40 -9.75 -1.98
CA ALA A 10 -14.71 -10.42 -3.22
C ALA A 10 -14.03 -9.73 -4.43
N PRO A 11 -13.52 -10.48 -5.42
CA PRO A 11 -12.66 -9.95 -6.50
C PRO A 11 -13.31 -8.83 -7.34
N ASP A 12 -14.64 -8.84 -7.44
CA ASP A 12 -15.52 -7.95 -8.21
C ASP A 12 -15.93 -6.66 -7.47
N THR A 13 -15.53 -6.51 -6.21
CA THR A 13 -15.87 -5.32 -5.40
C THR A 13 -15.25 -4.06 -6.02
N ARG A 14 -16.05 -2.99 -6.23
CA ARG A 14 -15.59 -1.70 -6.79
C ARG A 14 -15.19 -0.70 -5.69
N PRO A 15 -14.21 0.21 -5.90
CA PRO A 15 -13.74 1.12 -4.85
C PRO A 15 -14.83 2.07 -4.35
N SER A 16 -15.70 2.50 -5.26
CA SER A 16 -16.90 3.26 -4.93
C SER A 16 -17.86 2.50 -4.00
N SER A 17 -17.95 1.18 -4.14
CA SER A 17 -18.80 0.34 -3.29
C SER A 17 -18.22 0.16 -1.89
N LEU A 18 -16.89 0.10 -1.76
CA LEU A 18 -16.22 0.08 -0.46
C LEU A 18 -16.32 1.45 0.24
N ILE A 19 -16.13 2.56 -0.48
CA ILE A 19 -16.33 3.91 0.07
C ILE A 19 -17.78 4.10 0.52
N ALA A 20 -18.75 3.65 -0.28
CA ALA A 20 -20.15 3.67 0.10
C ALA A 20 -20.42 2.81 1.35
N LEU A 21 -19.79 1.63 1.49
CA LEU A 21 -19.91 0.79 2.67
C LEU A 21 -19.34 1.47 3.93
N VAL A 22 -18.15 2.07 3.84
CA VAL A 22 -17.51 2.77 4.98
C VAL A 22 -18.27 4.05 5.35
N SER A 23 -18.73 4.83 4.37
CA SER A 23 -19.57 6.02 4.61
C SER A 23 -20.89 5.65 5.29
N ASN A 24 -21.59 4.65 4.74
CA ASN A 24 -22.82 4.11 5.29
C ASN A 24 -22.60 3.57 6.71
N SER A 25 -21.56 2.78 6.96
CA SER A 25 -21.24 2.25 8.30
C SER A 25 -20.98 3.36 9.32
N THR A 26 -20.27 4.42 8.93
CA THR A 26 -19.97 5.56 9.80
C THR A 26 -21.25 6.31 10.18
N LEU A 27 -22.06 6.70 9.19
CA LEU A 27 -23.21 7.56 9.45
C LEU A 27 -24.39 6.81 10.06
N VAL A 28 -24.63 5.55 9.70
CA VAL A 28 -25.66 4.71 10.35
C VAL A 28 -25.41 4.62 11.85
N VAL A 29 -24.17 4.33 12.26
CA VAL A 29 -23.84 4.22 13.69
C VAL A 29 -23.88 5.59 14.38
N CYS A 30 -23.47 6.67 13.69
CA CYS A 30 -23.65 8.03 14.20
C CYS A 30 -25.11 8.32 14.55
N TRP A 31 -26.07 7.99 13.68
CA TRP A 31 -27.49 8.25 13.91
C TRP A 31 -28.06 7.43 15.07
N LEU A 32 -27.74 6.13 15.13
CA LEU A 32 -28.20 5.24 16.19
C LEU A 32 -27.68 5.69 17.57
N VAL A 33 -26.42 6.10 17.64
CA VAL A 33 -25.81 6.60 18.89
C VAL A 33 -26.41 7.96 19.27
N LEU A 34 -26.56 8.87 18.31
CA LEU A 34 -27.05 10.22 18.55
C LEU A 34 -28.47 10.22 19.12
N VAL A 35 -29.39 9.47 18.50
CA VAL A 35 -30.80 9.47 18.92
C VAL A 35 -30.94 8.97 20.36
N ASN A 36 -30.13 8.01 20.78
CA ASN A 36 -30.13 7.46 22.14
C ASN A 36 -29.48 8.41 23.13
N ALA A 37 -28.28 8.92 22.81
CA ALA A 37 -27.54 9.81 23.68
C ALA A 37 -28.27 11.16 23.92
N VAL A 38 -29.01 11.64 22.93
CA VAL A 38 -29.77 12.91 23.02
C VAL A 38 -31.13 12.76 23.72
N SER A 39 -31.61 11.53 23.93
CA SER A 39 -32.98 11.29 24.44
C SER A 39 -33.23 11.76 25.86
N PRO A 40 -32.36 11.51 26.85
CA PRO A 40 -32.55 12.02 28.20
C PRO A 40 -32.70 13.54 28.21
N PHE A 41 -31.96 14.20 27.32
CA PHE A 41 -31.93 15.65 27.15
C PHE A 41 -33.17 16.20 26.44
N VAL A 42 -33.69 15.50 25.43
CA VAL A 42 -34.98 15.86 24.83
C VAL A 42 -36.13 15.70 25.84
N LEU A 43 -36.10 14.66 26.66
CA LEU A 43 -37.10 14.45 27.71
C LEU A 43 -37.05 15.55 28.78
N SER A 44 -35.86 15.95 29.24
CA SER A 44 -35.71 16.99 30.27
C SER A 44 -35.89 18.40 29.73
N SER A 45 -35.34 18.71 28.56
CA SER A 45 -35.24 20.09 28.05
C SER A 45 -36.36 20.46 27.08
N LEU A 46 -36.89 19.54 26.26
CA LEU A 46 -38.00 19.87 25.33
C LEU A 46 -39.38 19.51 25.88
N LEU A 47 -39.48 18.43 26.69
CA LEU A 47 -40.74 17.91 27.21
C LEU A 47 -40.90 18.08 28.73
N HIS A 48 -39.89 18.62 29.42
CA HIS A 48 -39.87 18.88 30.86
C HIS A 48 -40.34 17.69 31.72
N ILE A 49 -39.91 16.48 31.36
CA ILE A 49 -40.26 15.24 32.06
C ILE A 49 -39.39 15.08 33.32
N PRO A 50 -39.97 14.80 34.51
CA PRO A 50 -39.22 14.56 35.74
C PRO A 50 -38.31 13.32 35.66
N ALA A 51 -37.12 13.39 36.28
CA ALA A 51 -36.12 12.32 36.30
C ALA A 51 -36.65 10.97 36.80
N ALA A 52 -37.57 10.99 37.77
CA ALA A 52 -38.18 9.80 38.37
C ALA A 52 -38.98 8.92 37.39
N ARG A 53 -39.37 9.44 36.22
CA ARG A 53 -40.08 8.70 35.15
C ARG A 53 -39.27 8.62 33.85
N ALA A 54 -38.06 9.17 33.83
CA ALA A 54 -37.23 9.25 32.65
C ALA A 54 -36.71 7.87 32.21
N GLY A 55 -36.46 6.94 33.14
CA GLY A 55 -36.05 5.57 32.83
C GLY A 55 -37.16 4.78 32.15
N ALA A 56 -38.38 4.78 32.71
CA ALA A 56 -39.52 4.13 32.09
C ALA A 56 -39.86 4.68 30.70
N ILE A 57 -39.79 6.02 30.50
CA ILE A 57 -40.06 6.63 29.19
C ILE A 57 -38.94 6.31 28.20
N THR A 58 -37.67 6.41 28.61
CA THR A 58 -36.52 6.00 27.78
C THR A 58 -36.64 4.53 27.36
N GLY A 59 -37.02 3.65 28.30
CA GLY A 59 -37.24 2.24 28.00
C GLY A 59 -38.42 2.00 27.04
N ARG A 60 -39.49 2.80 27.11
CA ARG A 60 -40.59 2.76 26.14
C ARG A 60 -40.17 3.24 24.75
N LEU A 61 -39.34 4.27 24.66
CA LEU A 61 -38.79 4.77 23.38
C LEU A 61 -37.89 3.70 22.74
N LEU A 62 -37.01 3.09 23.52
CA LEU A 62 -36.14 2.00 23.06
C LEU A 62 -36.96 0.76 22.65
N ALA A 63 -38.01 0.42 23.41
CA ALA A 63 -38.90 -0.68 23.06
C ALA A 63 -39.66 -0.42 21.75
N ALA A 64 -40.16 0.80 21.55
CA ALA A 64 -40.87 1.18 20.33
C ALA A 64 -39.96 1.14 19.10
N ASP A 65 -38.71 1.62 19.25
CA ASP A 65 -37.68 1.49 18.22
C ASP A 65 -37.45 0.03 17.87
N GLU A 66 -37.18 -0.78 18.88
CA GLU A 66 -36.71 -2.13 18.63
C GLU A 66 -37.83 -3.03 18.13
N LEU A 67 -39.05 -2.93 18.65
CA LEU A 67 -40.22 -3.66 18.11
C LEU A 67 -40.45 -3.32 16.62
N THR A 68 -40.22 -2.07 16.24
CA THR A 68 -40.35 -1.62 14.85
C THR A 68 -39.20 -2.16 14.00
N ALA A 69 -37.96 -2.08 14.49
CA ALA A 69 -36.78 -2.60 13.79
C ALA A 69 -36.87 -4.13 13.59
N LEU A 70 -37.29 -4.88 14.62
CA LEU A 70 -37.52 -6.33 14.57
C LEU A 70 -38.55 -6.72 13.51
N ALA A 71 -39.64 -5.94 13.38
CA ALA A 71 -40.64 -6.15 12.34
C ALA A 71 -40.09 -5.87 10.93
N LEU A 72 -39.04 -5.06 10.80
CA LEU A 72 -38.50 -4.58 9.53
C LEU A 72 -37.19 -5.25 9.09
N TYR A 73 -36.44 -5.91 9.96
CA TYR A 73 -35.21 -6.61 9.59
C TYR A 73 -35.41 -7.59 8.42
N LEU A 74 -36.53 -8.33 8.39
CA LEU A 74 -36.84 -9.21 7.25
C LEU A 74 -37.37 -8.49 6.03
N PRO A 75 -38.44 -7.67 6.14
CA PRO A 75 -38.95 -6.94 5.00
C PRO A 75 -37.86 -6.11 4.30
N ALA A 76 -36.98 -5.45 5.05
CA ALA A 76 -35.89 -4.64 4.51
C ALA A 76 -34.84 -5.48 3.76
N GLY A 77 -34.44 -6.62 4.32
CA GLY A 77 -33.54 -7.56 3.63
C GLY A 77 -34.16 -8.11 2.35
N ALA A 78 -35.40 -8.60 2.43
CA ALA A 78 -36.13 -9.13 1.27
C ALA A 78 -36.45 -8.05 0.22
N LEU A 79 -36.60 -6.80 0.63
CA LEU A 79 -36.74 -5.66 -0.28
C LEU A 79 -35.40 -5.35 -0.95
N GLY A 80 -34.29 -5.38 -0.21
CA GLY A 80 -32.93 -5.24 -0.72
C GLY A 80 -32.60 -6.24 -1.82
N ASP A 81 -33.03 -7.49 -1.65
CA ASP A 81 -32.86 -8.54 -2.67
C ASP A 81 -33.65 -8.26 -3.96
N ARG A 82 -34.75 -7.49 -3.89
CA ARG A 82 -35.64 -7.23 -5.04
C ARG A 82 -35.31 -5.94 -5.79
N ILE A 83 -35.20 -4.83 -5.05
CA ILE A 83 -34.99 -3.50 -5.64
C ILE A 83 -33.51 -3.09 -5.60
N GLY A 84 -32.65 -3.90 -4.99
CA GLY A 84 -31.23 -3.62 -4.79
C GLY A 84 -30.95 -2.94 -3.45
N VAL A 85 -29.88 -3.38 -2.79
CA VAL A 85 -29.42 -2.88 -1.47
C VAL A 85 -29.13 -1.38 -1.50
N LYS A 86 -28.73 -0.84 -2.67
CA LYS A 86 -28.56 0.59 -2.95
C LYS A 86 -29.79 1.43 -2.56
N TRP A 87 -30.97 1.08 -3.06
CA TRP A 87 -32.17 1.91 -2.88
C TRP A 87 -32.72 1.80 -1.46
N VAL A 88 -32.59 0.63 -0.83
CA VAL A 88 -32.96 0.45 0.58
C VAL A 88 -32.06 1.29 1.50
N ALA A 89 -30.75 1.34 1.22
CA ALA A 89 -29.81 2.17 1.99
C ALA A 89 -30.03 3.68 1.78
N ALA A 90 -30.28 4.11 0.53
CA ALA A 90 -30.53 5.52 0.22
C ALA A 90 -31.84 6.02 0.86
N VAL A 91 -32.93 5.27 0.70
CA VAL A 91 -34.24 5.63 1.28
C VAL A 91 -34.21 5.56 2.81
N GLY A 92 -33.52 4.56 3.38
CA GLY A 92 -33.37 4.44 4.83
C GLY A 92 -32.75 5.70 5.47
N HIS A 93 -31.72 6.27 4.84
CA HIS A 93 -31.07 7.51 5.27
C HIS A 93 -32.01 8.73 5.20
N VAL A 94 -32.81 8.83 4.13
CA VAL A 94 -33.82 9.89 4.00
C VAL A 94 -34.89 9.78 5.09
N VAL A 95 -35.36 8.56 5.38
CA VAL A 95 -36.35 8.31 6.44
C VAL A 95 -35.78 8.69 7.82
N VAL A 96 -34.53 8.34 8.12
CA VAL A 96 -33.84 8.79 9.35
C VAL A 96 -33.76 10.31 9.41
N GLY A 97 -33.46 10.98 8.30
CA GLY A 97 -33.44 12.43 8.22
C GLY A 97 -34.78 13.07 8.58
N CYS A 98 -35.87 12.56 8.01
CA CYS A 98 -37.24 12.97 8.35
C CYS A 98 -37.57 12.69 9.83
N ALA A 99 -37.09 11.57 10.37
CA ALA A 99 -37.32 11.21 11.76
C ALA A 99 -36.65 12.17 12.73
N PHE A 100 -35.42 12.64 12.47
CA PHE A 100 -34.78 13.66 13.31
C PHE A 100 -35.52 15.00 13.30
N VAL A 101 -36.09 15.40 12.16
CA VAL A 101 -36.94 16.60 12.07
C VAL A 101 -38.22 16.44 12.91
N ALA A 102 -38.86 15.27 12.84
CA ALA A 102 -40.01 14.93 13.66
C ALA A 102 -39.65 14.90 15.16
N TYR A 103 -38.48 14.33 15.49
CA TYR A 103 -37.96 14.24 16.86
C TYR A 103 -37.71 15.62 17.49
N ALA A 104 -37.15 16.55 16.71
CA ALA A 104 -36.94 17.94 17.13
C ALA A 104 -38.23 18.74 17.31
N SER A 105 -39.30 18.33 16.61
CA SER A 105 -40.59 19.03 16.59
C SER A 105 -41.60 18.45 17.59
N ALA A 106 -41.28 17.34 18.26
CA ALA A 106 -42.18 16.66 19.17
C ALA A 106 -42.53 17.52 20.39
N ARG A 107 -43.84 17.62 20.68
CA ARG A 107 -44.42 18.36 21.81
C ARG A 107 -45.02 17.44 22.87
N SER A 108 -45.07 16.14 22.60
CA SER A 108 -45.56 15.13 23.53
C SER A 108 -44.73 13.85 23.46
N VAL A 109 -44.81 13.03 24.50
CA VAL A 109 -44.16 11.71 24.53
C VAL A 109 -44.68 10.80 23.41
N ASN A 110 -45.96 10.91 23.03
CA ASN A 110 -46.53 10.11 21.95
C ASN A 110 -46.00 10.51 20.58
N GLU A 111 -45.83 11.82 20.32
CA GLU A 111 -45.15 12.31 19.12
C GLU A 111 -43.68 11.88 19.08
N LEU A 112 -43.02 11.86 20.25
CA LEU A 112 -41.65 11.38 20.37
C LEU A 112 -41.54 9.87 20.07
N VAL A 113 -42.49 9.07 20.54
CA VAL A 113 -42.62 7.64 20.20
C VAL A 113 -42.90 7.46 18.70
N ALA A 114 -43.75 8.30 18.10
CA ALA A 114 -44.01 8.23 16.66
C ALA A 114 -42.77 8.58 15.82
N ALA A 115 -42.01 9.60 16.24
CA ALA A 115 -40.73 9.96 15.62
C ALA A 115 -39.69 8.85 15.79
N ARG A 116 -39.68 8.14 16.92
CA ARG A 116 -38.87 6.95 17.19
C ARG A 116 -39.24 5.78 16.28
N VAL A 117 -40.52 5.46 16.16
CA VAL A 117 -41.01 4.46 15.19
C VAL A 117 -40.56 4.81 13.77
N LEU A 118 -40.69 6.08 13.35
CA LEU A 118 -40.20 6.52 12.04
C LEU A 118 -38.68 6.37 11.91
N PHE A 119 -37.92 6.74 12.94
CA PHE A 119 -36.47 6.55 12.99
C PHE A 119 -36.10 5.08 12.86
N ALA A 120 -36.77 4.19 13.58
CA ALA A 120 -36.55 2.75 13.55
C ALA A 120 -36.91 2.12 12.20
N VAL A 121 -37.86 2.69 11.44
CA VAL A 121 -38.14 2.26 10.06
C VAL A 121 -36.91 2.45 9.19
N GLY A 122 -36.28 3.62 9.26
CA GLY A 122 -35.04 3.91 8.56
C GLY A 122 -33.86 3.12 9.12
N GLY A 123 -33.61 3.24 10.42
CA GLY A 123 -32.50 2.60 11.13
C GLY A 123 -32.48 1.08 11.01
N GLY A 124 -33.62 0.40 11.15
CA GLY A 124 -33.73 -1.05 10.97
C GLY A 124 -33.39 -1.48 9.53
N SER A 125 -33.79 -0.69 8.54
CA SER A 125 -33.43 -0.91 7.14
C SER A 125 -31.92 -0.74 6.92
N LEU A 126 -31.33 0.32 7.47
CA LEU A 126 -29.90 0.65 7.35
C LEU A 126 -28.97 -0.37 8.03
N VAL A 127 -29.35 -0.87 9.22
CA VAL A 127 -28.61 -1.93 9.91
C VAL A 127 -28.60 -3.22 9.08
N THR A 128 -29.73 -3.55 8.46
CA THR A 128 -29.86 -4.75 7.61
C THR A 128 -29.02 -4.61 6.34
N THR A 129 -29.05 -3.45 5.69
CA THR A 129 -28.26 -3.22 4.47
C THR A 129 -26.75 -3.19 4.75
N MET A 130 -26.31 -2.66 5.90
CA MET A 130 -24.90 -2.66 6.29
C MET A 130 -24.32 -4.08 6.37
N SER A 131 -25.00 -4.99 7.09
CA SER A 131 -24.57 -6.39 7.18
C SER A 131 -24.68 -7.12 5.84
N SER A 132 -25.72 -6.82 5.04
CA SER A 132 -25.88 -7.38 3.70
C SER A 132 -24.75 -6.96 2.75
N MET A 133 -24.38 -5.67 2.73
CA MET A 133 -23.31 -5.14 1.89
C MET A 133 -21.98 -5.80 2.22
N MET A 134 -21.62 -5.91 3.51
CA MET A 134 -20.39 -6.60 3.91
C MET A 134 -20.40 -8.08 3.51
N ALA A 135 -21.51 -8.78 3.74
CA ALA A 135 -21.62 -10.19 3.39
C ALA A 135 -21.48 -10.42 1.87
N THR A 136 -22.06 -9.55 1.05
CA THR A 136 -21.92 -9.63 -0.42
C THR A 136 -20.53 -9.25 -0.92
N MET A 137 -19.79 -8.43 -0.17
CA MET A 137 -18.43 -8.01 -0.52
C MET A 137 -17.36 -8.95 0.04
N SER A 138 -17.72 -10.06 0.71
CA SER A 138 -16.78 -11.02 1.30
C SER A 138 -16.72 -12.33 0.50
N VAL A 139 -15.54 -12.94 0.39
CA VAL A 139 -15.30 -14.19 -0.40
C VAL A 139 -16.02 -15.41 0.20
N VAL A 140 -16.58 -16.29 -0.66
CA VAL A 140 -17.17 -17.61 -0.34
C VAL A 140 -16.44 -18.69 -1.16
N PRO A 141 -16.27 -19.95 -0.66
CA PRO A 141 -15.60 -21.01 -1.41
C PRO A 141 -16.27 -21.38 -2.74
N ASP A 142 -15.47 -21.70 -3.76
CA ASP A 142 -15.89 -21.91 -5.17
C ASP A 142 -16.65 -23.23 -5.46
N GLU A 143 -17.01 -24.05 -4.47
CA GLU A 143 -17.67 -25.35 -4.73
C GLU A 143 -19.19 -25.27 -4.99
N CYS A 144 -19.79 -24.09 -5.13
CA CYS A 144 -21.24 -23.96 -5.38
C CYS A 144 -21.61 -23.18 -6.65
N ALA A 145 -20.65 -22.86 -7.52
CA ALA A 145 -20.93 -22.17 -8.79
C ALA A 145 -21.29 -23.11 -9.96
N ALA A 146 -21.69 -24.36 -9.68
CA ALA A 146 -22.09 -25.32 -10.70
C ALA A 146 -23.36 -26.09 -10.30
N SER A 147 -24.52 -25.56 -10.65
CA SER A 147 -25.61 -26.31 -11.32
C SER A 147 -26.91 -25.48 -11.31
N ASP A 148 -27.17 -24.78 -12.41
CA ASP A 148 -28.54 -24.48 -12.86
C ASP A 148 -28.57 -24.72 -14.38
N GLU A 149 -28.29 -25.96 -14.80
CA GLU A 149 -28.71 -26.46 -16.11
C GLU A 149 -29.61 -27.68 -15.88
N PRO A 150 -30.79 -27.75 -16.51
CA PRO A 150 -31.69 -28.90 -16.39
C PRO A 150 -31.07 -30.11 -17.10
N ALA A 151 -31.12 -31.26 -16.43
CA ALA A 151 -30.77 -32.54 -17.04
C ALA A 151 -31.77 -32.88 -18.15
N ASP A 152 -31.30 -32.87 -19.39
CA ASP A 152 -31.93 -33.62 -20.50
C ASP A 152 -31.18 -34.94 -20.71
N GLU A 153 -31.95 -35.99 -20.97
CA GLU A 153 -31.55 -37.39 -21.09
C GLU A 153 -30.75 -37.71 -22.38
N PRO A 154 -30.06 -38.87 -22.43
CA PRO A 154 -28.86 -39.07 -23.24
C PRO A 154 -29.13 -39.68 -24.62
N ASP A 155 -28.29 -39.34 -25.61
CA ASP A 155 -28.15 -40.16 -26.82
C ASP A 155 -26.71 -40.67 -26.99
N GLU A 156 -26.66 -41.88 -27.51
CA GLU A 156 -25.73 -42.96 -27.24
C GLU A 156 -24.82 -43.14 -28.45
N ARG A 157 -23.61 -42.56 -28.48
CA ARG A 157 -22.63 -42.97 -29.53
C ARG A 157 -21.14 -42.70 -29.35
N THR A 158 -20.68 -42.27 -28.18
CA THR A 158 -19.22 -42.10 -27.99
C THR A 158 -18.73 -42.69 -26.67
N ARG A 159 -19.17 -43.93 -26.41
CA ARG A 159 -18.41 -44.88 -25.58
C ARG A 159 -17.48 -45.66 -26.50
N LEU A 160 -16.28 -45.97 -25.98
CA LEU A 160 -15.24 -46.85 -26.55
C LEU A 160 -14.08 -46.15 -27.27
N VAL A 161 -13.34 -45.31 -26.53
CA VAL A 161 -11.91 -45.61 -26.27
C VAL A 161 -11.63 -45.29 -24.79
N SER A 162 -12.05 -46.20 -23.91
CA SER A 162 -11.61 -46.26 -22.52
C SER A 162 -10.57 -47.37 -22.39
N SER A 163 -9.29 -47.00 -22.30
CA SER A 163 -8.28 -47.67 -21.45
C SER A 163 -6.96 -46.96 -21.72
N SER A 164 -6.56 -46.00 -20.91
CA SER A 164 -5.71 -46.34 -19.78
C SER A 164 -5.75 -45.26 -18.68
N ALA A 165 -5.53 -45.72 -17.45
CA ALA A 165 -5.28 -44.94 -16.24
C ALA A 165 -6.47 -44.22 -15.57
N ARG A 166 -7.39 -45.03 -15.02
CA ARG A 166 -7.82 -44.80 -13.64
C ARG A 166 -6.67 -45.20 -12.72
N ARG A 167 -6.05 -44.24 -12.03
CA ARG A 167 -5.55 -44.36 -10.65
C ARG A 167 -5.06 -43.00 -10.15
N GLY A 168 -5.64 -42.53 -9.05
CA GLY A 168 -5.03 -41.51 -8.19
C GLY A 168 -5.61 -40.10 -8.26
N SER A 169 -6.95 -39.92 -8.16
CA SER A 169 -7.47 -38.64 -7.68
C SER A 169 -7.28 -38.57 -6.16
N THR A 170 -6.25 -37.89 -5.70
CA THR A 170 -6.28 -37.26 -4.37
C THR A 170 -6.59 -35.79 -4.58
N VAL A 171 -7.87 -35.50 -4.43
CA VAL A 171 -8.44 -34.17 -4.23
C VAL A 171 -7.63 -33.45 -3.15
N SER A 172 -6.91 -32.38 -3.51
CA SER A 172 -6.45 -31.40 -2.52
C SER A 172 -7.55 -30.37 -2.34
N THR A 173 -8.46 -30.68 -1.41
CA THR A 173 -9.44 -29.75 -0.85
C THR A 173 -8.72 -28.48 -0.41
N ALA A 174 -9.03 -27.36 -1.05
CA ALA A 174 -8.59 -26.04 -0.63
C ALA A 174 -9.09 -25.77 0.79
N SER A 175 -8.20 -25.78 1.78
CA SER A 175 -8.56 -25.46 3.16
C SER A 175 -8.87 -23.95 3.26
N PHE A 176 -10.15 -23.60 3.40
CA PHE A 176 -10.56 -22.25 3.77
C PHE A 176 -9.94 -21.90 5.14
N ARG A 177 -8.99 -20.95 5.20
CA ARG A 177 -8.43 -20.50 6.48
C ARG A 177 -9.49 -19.66 7.20
N ARG A 178 -9.95 -20.13 8.36
CA ARG A 178 -11.00 -19.54 9.23
C ARG A 178 -10.73 -18.09 9.73
N HIS A 179 -9.72 -17.38 9.21
CA HIS A 179 -9.12 -16.21 9.84
C HIS A 179 -9.26 -14.89 9.07
N GLU A 180 -9.64 -14.89 7.78
CA GLU A 180 -9.60 -13.69 6.93
C GLU A 180 -10.76 -12.67 7.10
N PRO A 181 -12.02 -13.08 7.42
CA PRO A 181 -13.13 -12.14 7.54
C PRO A 181 -13.04 -11.14 8.70
N ALA A 182 -12.21 -11.43 9.71
CA ALA A 182 -12.04 -10.58 10.89
C ALA A 182 -11.36 -9.23 10.59
N ARG A 183 -10.65 -9.11 9.46
CA ARG A 183 -9.92 -7.89 9.08
C ARG A 183 -10.84 -6.83 8.48
N LEU A 184 -11.75 -7.21 7.57
CA LEU A 184 -12.82 -6.34 7.09
C LEU A 184 -13.78 -5.95 8.23
N ALA A 185 -14.11 -6.91 9.10
CA ALA A 185 -14.90 -6.63 10.30
C ALA A 185 -14.22 -5.59 11.21
N GLY A 186 -12.89 -5.65 11.35
CA GLY A 186 -12.10 -4.65 12.10
C GLY A 186 -12.13 -3.25 11.49
N VAL A 187 -12.06 -3.13 10.15
CA VAL A 187 -12.18 -1.85 9.43
C VAL A 187 -13.59 -1.25 9.57
N LEU A 188 -14.63 -2.09 9.48
CA LEU A 188 -16.00 -1.66 9.70
C LEU A 188 -16.27 -1.30 11.16
N GLY A 189 -15.64 -2.00 12.11
CA GLY A 189 -15.65 -1.65 13.53
C GLY A 189 -15.02 -0.29 13.79
N PHE A 190 -13.89 0.02 13.16
CA PHE A 190 -13.25 1.33 13.22
C PHE A 190 -14.14 2.45 12.67
N SER A 191 -14.72 2.24 11.48
CA SER A 191 -15.66 3.18 10.85
C SER A 191 -16.93 3.42 11.70
N SER A 192 -17.48 2.35 12.27
CA SER A 192 -18.61 2.42 13.21
C SER A 192 -18.26 3.22 14.47
N GLY A 193 -17.06 2.99 15.02
CA GLY A 193 -16.53 3.75 16.16
C GLY A 193 -16.38 5.24 15.84
N LEU A 194 -15.92 5.59 14.64
CA LEU A 194 -15.81 6.99 14.20
C LEU A 194 -17.17 7.68 14.16
N GLY A 195 -18.19 6.97 13.69
CA GLY A 195 -19.58 7.42 13.73
C GLY A 195 -20.08 7.68 15.14
N ALA A 196 -19.80 6.77 16.07
CA ALA A 196 -20.17 6.94 17.48
C ALA A 196 -19.49 8.15 18.14
N LEU A 197 -18.22 8.40 17.82
CA LEU A 197 -17.50 9.60 18.29
C LEU A 197 -18.07 10.88 17.69
N LEU A 198 -18.43 10.88 16.40
CA LEU A 198 -19.10 12.02 15.76
C LEU A 198 -20.43 12.34 16.45
N ALA A 199 -21.20 11.32 16.83
CA ALA A 199 -22.44 11.50 17.58
C ALA A 199 -22.20 12.11 18.97
N VAL A 200 -21.22 11.63 19.74
CA VAL A 200 -21.03 11.99 21.16
C VAL A 200 -20.18 13.25 21.35
N PHE A 201 -19.15 13.46 20.54
CA PHE A 201 -18.26 14.62 20.63
C PHE A 201 -18.63 15.74 19.65
N GLY A 202 -19.24 15.39 18.52
CA GLY A 202 -19.79 16.37 17.58
C GLY A 202 -21.21 16.78 17.98
N PHE A 203 -22.19 15.94 17.65
CA PHE A 203 -23.60 16.30 17.74
C PHE A 203 -24.09 16.49 19.18
N LEU A 204 -23.72 15.64 20.14
CA LEU A 204 -24.22 15.77 21.52
C LEU A 204 -23.68 17.02 22.24
N ARG A 205 -22.50 17.53 21.85
CA ARG A 205 -21.92 18.77 22.40
C ARG A 205 -22.41 20.02 21.67
N LEU A 206 -22.86 19.89 20.43
CA LEU A 206 -23.28 21.00 19.58
C LEU A 206 -24.36 21.91 20.21
N PRO A 207 -25.37 21.42 20.96
CA PRO A 207 -26.33 22.30 21.62
C PRO A 207 -25.67 23.30 22.56
N THR A 208 -24.66 22.87 23.32
CA THR A 208 -23.94 23.77 24.24
C THR A 208 -23.08 24.80 23.50
N LEU A 209 -22.50 24.43 22.36
CA LEU A 209 -21.73 25.35 21.52
C LEU A 209 -22.62 26.40 20.87
N LEU A 210 -23.78 25.98 20.33
CA LEU A 210 -24.76 26.88 19.73
C LEU A 210 -25.42 27.80 20.75
N ALA A 211 -25.66 27.32 21.98
CA ALA A 211 -26.16 28.14 23.07
C ALA A 211 -25.17 29.26 23.44
N ASN A 212 -23.87 28.95 23.55
CA ASN A 212 -22.82 29.93 23.85
C ASN A 212 -22.65 31.05 22.81
N LEU A 213 -23.13 30.86 21.58
CA LEU A 213 -23.09 31.87 20.52
C LEU A 213 -24.28 32.85 20.59
N SER A 214 -25.26 32.59 21.45
CA SER A 214 -26.45 33.44 21.60
C SER A 214 -26.24 34.49 22.70
N PRO A 215 -26.93 35.66 22.64
CA PRO A 215 -26.77 36.73 23.62
C PRO A 215 -27.13 36.33 25.06
N GLU A 216 -28.03 35.36 25.22
CA GLU A 216 -28.47 34.82 26.51
C GLU A 216 -28.17 33.30 26.57
N PRO A 217 -26.89 32.92 26.72
CA PRO A 217 -26.44 31.53 26.57
C PRO A 217 -27.01 30.58 27.65
N ASP A 218 -27.39 31.14 28.80
CA ASP A 218 -27.89 30.40 29.95
C ASP A 218 -29.42 30.30 30.01
N SER A 219 -30.13 30.87 29.02
CA SER A 219 -31.60 30.80 29.00
C SER A 219 -32.08 29.39 28.58
N PRO A 220 -33.13 28.85 29.25
CA PRO A 220 -33.66 27.53 28.90
C PRO A 220 -34.19 27.48 27.46
N SER A 221 -34.82 28.56 26.99
CA SER A 221 -35.33 28.68 25.62
C SER A 221 -34.21 28.68 24.56
N THR A 222 -33.04 29.23 24.88
CA THR A 222 -31.85 29.18 24.02
C THR A 222 -31.31 27.76 23.88
N LEU A 223 -31.22 27.01 24.99
CA LEU A 223 -30.77 25.61 24.95
C LEU A 223 -31.75 24.71 24.18
N GLU A 224 -33.06 24.92 24.35
CA GLU A 224 -34.10 24.25 23.56
C GLU A 224 -33.93 24.50 22.06
N GLN A 225 -33.72 25.76 21.65
CA GLN A 225 -33.54 26.11 20.25
C GLN A 225 -32.23 25.55 19.68
N ALA A 226 -31.15 25.55 20.47
CA ALA A 226 -29.87 24.97 20.09
C ALA A 226 -29.95 23.44 19.92
N LEU A 227 -30.70 22.77 20.78
CA LEU A 227 -30.98 21.32 20.68
C LEU A 227 -31.77 20.99 19.40
N ARG A 228 -32.83 21.76 19.10
CA ARG A 228 -33.60 21.59 17.85
C ARG A 228 -32.74 21.80 16.60
N ARG A 229 -31.90 22.84 16.58
CA ARG A 229 -30.97 23.10 15.46
C ARG A 229 -29.99 21.95 15.24
N THR A 230 -29.47 21.38 16.32
CA THR A 230 -28.57 20.21 16.25
C THR A 230 -29.25 19.01 15.59
N LEU A 231 -30.50 18.72 15.95
CA LEU A 231 -31.27 17.62 15.35
C LEU A 231 -31.63 17.88 13.88
N TYR A 232 -31.94 19.13 13.50
CA TYR A 232 -32.16 19.48 12.09
C TYR A 232 -30.89 19.32 11.24
N LEU A 233 -29.72 19.71 11.76
CA LEU A 233 -28.44 19.51 11.08
C LEU A 233 -28.13 18.01 10.87
N ALA A 234 -28.35 17.19 11.90
CA ALA A 234 -28.23 15.74 11.78
C ALA A 234 -29.18 15.18 10.71
N GLY A 235 -30.42 15.68 10.67
CA GLY A 235 -31.41 15.31 9.66
C GLY A 235 -30.98 15.66 8.23
N GLY A 236 -30.43 16.86 8.02
CA GLY A 236 -29.91 17.30 6.72
C GLY A 236 -28.73 16.44 6.23
N LEU A 237 -27.79 16.13 7.12
CA LEU A 237 -26.64 15.28 6.79
C LEU A 237 -27.05 13.84 6.45
N ALA A 238 -28.07 13.30 7.14
CA ALA A 238 -28.64 11.99 6.81
C ALA A 238 -29.26 11.98 5.39
N VAL A 239 -30.01 13.02 5.00
CA VAL A 239 -30.58 13.12 3.64
C VAL A 239 -29.48 13.22 2.58
N SER A 240 -28.43 14.01 2.82
CA SER A 240 -27.32 14.11 1.86
C SER A 240 -26.59 12.79 1.65
N GLU A 241 -26.45 11.97 2.70
CA GLU A 241 -25.86 10.63 2.57
C GLU A 241 -26.74 9.71 1.73
N GLY A 242 -28.07 9.79 1.89
CA GLY A 242 -28.98 9.03 1.04
C GLY A 242 -28.81 9.36 -0.45
N ILE A 243 -28.61 10.64 -0.78
CA ILE A 243 -28.35 11.11 -2.15
C ILE A 243 -26.96 10.64 -2.63
N PHE A 244 -25.95 10.73 -1.77
CA PHE A 244 -24.59 10.26 -2.06
C PHE A 244 -24.56 8.77 -2.39
N LEU A 245 -25.18 7.92 -1.57
CA LEU A 245 -25.27 6.47 -1.83
C LEU A 245 -26.07 6.16 -3.10
N ALA A 246 -27.12 6.93 -3.40
CA ALA A 246 -27.88 6.79 -4.64
C ALA A 246 -27.05 7.15 -5.89
N ALA A 247 -26.07 8.06 -5.77
CA ALA A 247 -25.18 8.43 -6.87
C ALA A 247 -23.99 7.46 -7.03
N LEU A 248 -23.39 7.02 -5.92
CA LEU A 248 -22.11 6.29 -5.92
C LEU A 248 -22.24 4.77 -6.08
N LEU A 249 -23.32 4.18 -5.54
CA LEU A 249 -23.56 2.74 -5.69
C LEU A 249 -24.08 2.45 -7.11
N PRO A 250 -23.56 1.41 -7.80
CA PRO A 250 -24.11 1.01 -9.08
C PRO A 250 -25.56 0.55 -8.91
N SER A 251 -26.44 0.93 -9.83
CA SER A 251 -27.75 0.27 -9.92
C SER A 251 -27.48 -1.15 -10.44
N THR A 252 -27.50 -2.14 -9.55
CA THR A 252 -27.67 -3.53 -9.97
C THR A 252 -29.07 -3.65 -10.55
N ALA A 253 -29.22 -3.33 -11.84
CA ALA A 253 -30.37 -3.78 -12.60
C ALA A 253 -30.34 -5.30 -12.47
N SER A 254 -31.33 -5.88 -11.78
CA SER A 254 -31.51 -7.32 -11.85
C SER A 254 -31.63 -7.64 -13.35
N ARG A 255 -30.65 -8.33 -13.91
CA ARG A 255 -30.87 -9.13 -15.11
C ARG A 255 -31.77 -10.27 -14.68
N SER A 256 -33.06 -9.96 -14.56
CA SER A 256 -34.15 -10.92 -14.57
C SER A 256 -35.22 -10.40 -15.54
N SER A 257 -34.79 -10.07 -16.76
CA SER A 257 -35.68 -10.14 -17.92
C SER A 257 -35.56 -11.54 -18.53
N GLY A 258 -35.93 -12.55 -17.72
CA GLY A 258 -36.34 -13.85 -18.22
C GLY A 258 -37.85 -13.79 -18.38
N SER A 259 -38.29 -13.74 -19.64
CA SER A 259 -39.69 -13.98 -20.01
C SER A 259 -40.13 -15.35 -19.47
N GLY A 260 -40.93 -15.33 -18.41
CA GLY A 260 -41.61 -16.50 -17.86
C GLY A 260 -42.96 -16.05 -17.30
N SER A 261 -44.01 -16.36 -18.04
CA SER A 261 -45.41 -16.18 -17.67
C SER A 261 -45.73 -16.80 -16.31
N GLY A 262 -46.40 -16.05 -15.43
CA GLY A 262 -46.84 -16.58 -14.13
C GLY A 262 -47.17 -15.51 -13.11
N ARG A 263 -48.08 -14.59 -13.43
CA ARG A 263 -48.58 -13.55 -12.52
C ARG A 263 -49.44 -14.18 -11.42
N SER A 264 -48.84 -14.91 -10.48
CA SER A 264 -49.54 -15.35 -9.27
C SER A 264 -49.58 -14.21 -8.25
N ARG A 265 -50.79 -13.67 -8.04
CA ARG A 265 -51.16 -12.74 -6.95
C ARG A 265 -50.99 -13.45 -5.59
N ALA A 266 -49.78 -13.78 -5.20
CA ALA A 266 -49.49 -14.24 -3.86
C ALA A 266 -49.64 -13.05 -2.89
N GLY A 267 -50.74 -13.00 -2.15
CA GLY A 267 -51.07 -11.92 -1.21
C GLY A 267 -50.00 -11.73 -0.13
N ILE A 268 -49.95 -10.51 0.43
CA ILE A 268 -48.95 -10.06 1.42
C ILE A 268 -48.77 -11.06 2.57
N VAL A 269 -49.85 -11.70 3.02
CA VAL A 269 -49.84 -12.72 4.08
C VAL A 269 -49.03 -13.97 3.71
N SER A 270 -49.17 -14.47 2.48
CA SER A 270 -48.41 -15.64 2.00
C SER A 270 -46.92 -15.36 1.83
N ARG A 271 -46.56 -14.08 1.64
CA ARG A 271 -45.18 -13.60 1.54
C ARG A 271 -44.56 -13.43 2.93
N MET A 272 -45.32 -12.90 3.90
CA MET A 272 -44.89 -12.83 5.31
C MET A 272 -44.66 -14.22 5.92
N LYS A 273 -45.56 -15.20 5.66
CA LYS A 273 -45.36 -16.60 6.10
C LYS A 273 -44.07 -17.22 5.55
N ARG A 274 -43.74 -16.96 4.28
CA ARG A 274 -42.49 -17.42 3.67
C ARG A 274 -41.26 -16.75 4.28
N GLY A 275 -41.33 -15.46 4.60
CA GLY A 275 -40.27 -14.73 5.31
C GLY A 275 -40.03 -15.28 6.71
N ALA A 276 -41.09 -15.50 7.50
CA ALA A 276 -40.99 -16.11 8.83
C ALA A 276 -40.36 -17.52 8.79
N GLY A 277 -40.66 -18.31 7.75
CA GLY A 277 -40.01 -19.60 7.52
C GLY A 277 -38.48 -19.50 7.36
N LYS A 278 -38.01 -18.49 6.61
CA LYS A 278 -36.57 -18.23 6.44
C LYS A 278 -35.87 -17.79 7.74
N LEU A 279 -36.55 -17.05 8.61
CA LEU A 279 -35.98 -16.71 9.93
C LEU A 279 -35.75 -17.94 10.81
N VAL A 280 -36.77 -18.80 10.89
CA VAL A 280 -36.71 -20.02 11.69
C VAL A 280 -35.60 -20.93 11.18
N GLU A 281 -35.45 -20.97 9.85
CA GLU A 281 -34.33 -21.61 9.19
C GLU A 281 -32.97 -21.00 9.59
N GLY A 282 -32.81 -19.67 9.63
CA GLY A 282 -31.58 -19.02 10.10
C GLY A 282 -31.15 -19.42 11.52
N PHE A 283 -32.09 -19.47 12.47
CA PHE A 283 -31.80 -19.96 13.84
C PHE A 283 -31.57 -21.47 13.89
N ARG A 284 -32.22 -22.24 13.02
CA ARG A 284 -31.98 -23.69 12.91
C ARG A 284 -30.56 -23.96 12.41
N LEU A 285 -30.10 -23.20 11.42
CA LEU A 285 -28.73 -23.27 10.90
C LEU A 285 -27.70 -22.85 11.96
N ALA A 286 -28.02 -21.83 12.78
CA ALA A 286 -27.16 -21.45 13.91
C ALA A 286 -26.95 -22.60 14.91
N ARG A 287 -27.98 -23.42 15.17
CA ARG A 287 -27.84 -24.60 16.03
C ARG A 287 -26.90 -25.68 15.45
N GLY A 288 -26.70 -25.68 14.14
CA GLY A 288 -25.84 -26.62 13.43
C GLY A 288 -24.36 -26.22 13.35
N SER A 289 -23.99 -25.00 13.75
CA SER A 289 -22.61 -24.48 13.68
C SER A 289 -22.27 -23.63 14.92
N GLY A 290 -21.21 -24.01 15.63
CA GLY A 290 -20.77 -23.31 16.85
C GLY A 290 -20.40 -21.85 16.60
N ASP A 291 -19.76 -21.56 15.46
CA ASP A 291 -19.37 -20.19 15.07
C ASP A 291 -20.59 -19.30 14.83
N VAL A 292 -21.62 -19.83 14.14
CA VAL A 292 -22.85 -19.08 13.87
C VAL A 292 -23.63 -18.86 15.17
N ALA A 293 -23.76 -19.87 16.04
CA ALA A 293 -24.40 -19.72 17.34
C ALA A 293 -23.69 -18.66 18.22
N LEU A 294 -22.36 -18.72 18.30
CA LEU A 294 -21.58 -17.76 19.08
C LEU A 294 -21.65 -16.35 18.48
N SER A 295 -21.70 -16.22 17.16
CA SER A 295 -21.89 -14.92 16.49
C SER A 295 -23.22 -14.25 16.87
N PHE A 296 -24.30 -15.02 17.00
CA PHE A 296 -25.62 -14.50 17.38
C PHE A 296 -25.64 -14.07 18.85
N ALA A 297 -25.02 -14.86 19.71
CA ALA A 297 -24.87 -14.57 21.13
C ALA A 297 -24.00 -13.31 21.36
N ALA A 298 -22.87 -13.20 20.67
CA ALA A 298 -22.00 -12.03 20.70
C ALA A 298 -22.68 -10.78 20.11
N SER A 299 -23.53 -10.93 19.08
CA SER A 299 -24.35 -9.84 18.54
C SER A 299 -25.39 -9.34 19.55
N PHE A 300 -26.07 -10.27 20.24
CA PHE A 300 -27.03 -9.94 21.30
C PHE A 300 -26.35 -9.12 22.41
N ALA A 301 -25.21 -9.62 22.92
CA ALA A 301 -24.47 -8.98 24.00
C ALA A 301 -23.90 -7.61 23.59
N SER A 302 -23.20 -7.51 22.46
CA SER A 302 -22.58 -6.27 21.99
C SER A 302 -23.59 -5.15 21.72
N ARG A 303 -24.78 -5.47 21.22
CA ARG A 303 -25.84 -4.48 21.05
C ARG A 303 -26.50 -4.08 22.38
N ALA A 304 -26.62 -5.02 23.31
CA ALA A 304 -27.06 -4.70 24.67
C ALA A 304 -26.06 -3.78 25.41
N GLN A 305 -24.75 -4.03 25.27
CA GLN A 305 -23.68 -3.13 25.75
C GLN A 305 -23.81 -1.73 25.15
N ALA A 306 -24.03 -1.63 23.83
CA ALA A 306 -24.18 -0.35 23.15
C ALA A 306 -25.35 0.49 23.71
N ILE A 307 -26.47 -0.14 24.10
CA ILE A 307 -27.59 0.56 24.74
C ILE A 307 -27.23 1.05 26.15
N VAL A 308 -26.50 0.25 26.92
CA VAL A 308 -25.99 0.72 28.22
C VAL A 308 -25.11 1.94 28.05
N VAL A 309 -24.19 1.90 27.09
CA VAL A 309 -23.26 2.99 26.82
C VAL A 309 -23.96 4.25 26.32
N THR A 310 -24.91 4.10 25.40
CA THR A 310 -25.50 5.24 24.67
C THR A 310 -26.76 5.80 25.31
N ALA A 311 -27.51 5.01 26.08
CA ALA A 311 -28.75 5.45 26.72
C ALA A 311 -28.62 5.51 28.25
N TYR A 312 -28.09 4.45 28.89
CA TYR A 312 -28.12 4.33 30.34
C TYR A 312 -26.97 5.02 31.07
N ILE A 313 -25.76 5.13 30.48
CA ILE A 313 -24.68 5.96 31.05
C ILE A 313 -25.12 7.44 31.08
N PRO A 314 -25.57 8.06 29.96
CA PRO A 314 -26.07 9.43 30.01
C PRO A 314 -27.26 9.60 30.96
N LEU A 315 -28.20 8.64 30.98
CA LEU A 315 -29.35 8.70 31.88
C LEU A 315 -28.94 8.60 33.36
N LEU A 316 -27.99 7.73 33.72
CA LEU A 316 -27.46 7.59 35.08
C LEU A 316 -26.74 8.86 35.52
N VAL A 317 -25.88 9.42 34.67
CA VAL A 317 -25.18 10.68 34.97
C VAL A 317 -26.18 11.81 35.14
N ASN A 318 -27.14 11.94 34.22
CA ASN A 318 -28.17 12.99 34.31
C ASN A 318 -29.01 12.84 35.59
N ARG A 319 -29.46 11.63 35.92
CA ARG A 319 -30.19 11.35 37.15
C ARG A 319 -29.37 11.65 38.40
N TYR A 320 -28.09 11.25 38.45
CA TYR A 320 -27.22 11.51 39.59
C TYR A 320 -27.09 13.01 39.89
N PHE A 321 -26.91 13.83 38.84
CA PHE A 321 -26.83 15.28 38.98
C PHE A 321 -28.16 15.91 39.42
N LEU A 322 -29.30 15.34 39.03
CA LEU A 322 -30.63 15.79 39.46
C LEU A 322 -30.96 15.35 40.90
N ASP A 323 -30.64 14.12 41.30
CA ASP A 323 -30.97 13.57 42.62
C ASP A 323 -30.11 14.16 43.76
N HIS A 324 -28.95 14.77 43.44
CA HIS A 324 -28.04 15.42 44.41
C HIS A 324 -28.13 16.96 44.38
N ASP A 325 -29.21 17.52 43.80
CA ASP A 325 -29.44 18.96 43.65
C ASP A 325 -28.27 19.72 42.98
N LEU A 326 -27.46 19.01 42.20
CA LEU A 326 -26.39 19.58 41.38
C LEU A 326 -26.96 20.22 40.10
N CYS A 327 -28.25 20.50 40.02
CA CYS A 327 -28.92 21.08 38.86
C CYS A 327 -29.99 22.11 39.26
N ASP A 328 -30.03 22.54 40.53
CA ASP A 328 -31.25 23.12 41.08
C ASP A 328 -31.58 24.53 40.52
N SER A 329 -32.85 24.73 40.22
CA SER A 329 -33.42 25.94 39.64
C SER A 329 -34.29 26.63 40.69
N ALA A 330 -34.00 27.90 40.95
CA ALA A 330 -34.73 28.83 41.81
C ALA A 330 -34.32 28.85 43.30
N THR A 331 -33.26 29.58 43.63
CA THR A 331 -33.31 30.56 44.74
C THR A 331 -32.35 31.71 44.47
N LEU A 332 -32.78 32.90 44.87
CA LEU A 332 -32.12 34.19 44.67
C LEU A 332 -30.68 34.21 45.23
N VAL A 333 -29.78 34.84 44.48
CA VAL A 333 -28.38 35.16 44.82
C VAL A 333 -27.39 33.99 44.70
N GLY A 334 -26.91 33.74 43.47
CA GLY A 334 -25.72 32.91 43.21
C GLY A 334 -25.92 31.86 42.12
N SER A 335 -24.90 31.66 41.29
CA SER A 335 -24.88 30.93 40.01
C SER A 335 -25.29 29.45 40.07
N ALA A 336 -26.57 29.17 39.94
CA ALA A 336 -27.13 27.81 39.93
C ALA A 336 -27.15 27.10 38.55
N HIS A 337 -26.84 27.82 37.45
CA HIS A 337 -26.98 27.29 36.07
C HIS A 337 -25.75 26.53 35.51
N ASP A 338 -24.59 26.58 36.17
CA ASP A 338 -23.34 25.99 35.65
C ASP A 338 -23.28 24.45 35.81
N SER A 339 -24.12 23.90 36.67
CA SER A 339 -24.00 22.52 37.16
C SER A 339 -24.69 21.48 36.25
N CYS A 340 -25.77 21.86 35.55
CA CYS A 340 -26.46 20.95 34.62
C CYS A 340 -25.73 20.81 33.27
N ARG A 341 -24.97 21.83 32.85
CA ARG A 341 -24.00 21.72 31.74
C ARG A 341 -22.92 20.67 32.02
N GLN A 342 -22.52 20.52 33.28
CA GLN A 342 -21.51 19.51 33.66
C GLN A 342 -22.04 18.08 33.50
N ALA A 343 -23.34 17.84 33.66
CA ALA A 343 -23.96 16.55 33.41
C ALA A 343 -23.84 16.13 31.92
N TYR A 344 -24.08 17.06 30.98
CA TYR A 344 -23.87 16.83 29.54
C TYR A 344 -22.41 16.52 29.22
N VAL A 345 -21.48 17.31 29.77
CA VAL A 345 -20.05 17.14 29.54
C VAL A 345 -19.57 15.80 30.11
N ARG A 346 -19.97 15.46 31.34
CA ARG A 346 -19.58 14.20 31.99
C ARG A 346 -20.17 12.98 31.26
N SER A 347 -21.43 13.05 30.85
CA SER A 347 -22.08 12.00 30.04
C SER A 347 -21.38 11.80 28.70
N SER A 348 -21.05 12.89 28.02
CA SER A 348 -20.32 12.89 26.74
C SER A 348 -18.91 12.31 26.89
N ILE A 349 -18.16 12.65 27.95
CA ILE A 349 -16.80 12.13 28.13
C ILE A 349 -16.82 10.64 28.50
N LEU A 350 -17.66 10.19 29.44
CA LEU A 350 -17.72 8.78 29.84
C LEU A 350 -18.13 7.89 28.65
N THR A 351 -19.19 8.28 27.94
CA THR A 351 -19.63 7.58 26.71
C THR A 351 -18.55 7.62 25.63
N GLY A 352 -17.89 8.78 25.47
CA GLY A 352 -16.84 8.97 24.48
C GLY A 352 -15.58 8.14 24.73
N VAL A 353 -15.20 7.90 25.99
CA VAL A 353 -14.06 7.01 26.33
C VAL A 353 -14.33 5.57 25.91
N VAL A 354 -15.54 5.06 26.20
CA VAL A 354 -15.93 3.71 25.76
C VAL A 354 -15.81 3.60 24.23
N GLN A 355 -16.37 4.58 23.51
CA GLN A 355 -16.42 4.58 22.05
C GLN A 355 -15.03 4.80 21.41
N LEU A 356 -14.16 5.59 22.04
CA LEU A 356 -12.78 5.81 21.59
C LEU A 356 -11.95 4.53 21.72
N LEU A 357 -12.07 3.84 22.84
CA LEU A 357 -11.40 2.55 23.03
C LEU A 357 -11.97 1.51 22.06
N ALA A 358 -13.29 1.48 21.85
CA ALA A 358 -13.90 0.61 20.86
C ALA A 358 -13.36 0.87 19.44
N LEU A 359 -13.19 2.14 19.06
CA LEU A 359 -12.61 2.56 17.77
C LEU A 359 -11.15 2.10 17.63
N VAL A 360 -10.29 2.47 18.59
CA VAL A 360 -8.83 2.22 18.51
C VAL A 360 -8.53 0.72 18.58
N LEU A 361 -9.29 -0.03 19.38
CA LEU A 361 -9.08 -1.46 19.53
C LEU A 361 -9.71 -2.29 18.40
N SER A 362 -10.65 -1.75 17.61
CA SER A 362 -11.32 -2.52 16.54
C SER A 362 -10.36 -3.10 15.48
N PRO A 363 -9.39 -2.34 14.92
CA PRO A 363 -8.38 -2.92 14.02
C PRO A 363 -7.49 -3.95 14.72
N LEU A 364 -7.13 -3.69 15.99
CA LEU A 364 -6.27 -4.58 16.77
C LEU A 364 -6.97 -5.92 17.03
N VAL A 365 -8.23 -5.90 17.46
CA VAL A 365 -9.05 -7.11 17.64
C VAL A 365 -9.16 -7.89 16.34
N GLY A 366 -9.39 -7.22 15.20
CA GLY A 366 -9.46 -7.86 13.88
C GLY A 366 -8.12 -8.50 13.46
N LEU A 367 -6.99 -7.85 13.75
CA LEU A 367 -5.65 -8.36 13.44
C LEU A 367 -5.22 -9.50 14.39
N VAL A 368 -5.50 -9.38 15.68
CA VAL A 368 -5.16 -10.38 16.70
C VAL A 368 -6.00 -11.64 16.49
N SER A 369 -7.31 -11.51 16.26
CA SER A 369 -8.19 -12.66 16.02
C SER A 369 -7.98 -13.35 14.66
N SER A 370 -7.30 -12.67 13.72
CA SER A 370 -6.84 -13.25 12.45
C SER A 370 -5.37 -13.69 12.46
N SER A 371 -4.69 -13.58 13.61
CA SER A 371 -3.29 -13.93 13.77
C SER A 371 -3.11 -15.44 13.94
N THR A 372 -2.33 -16.03 13.04
CA THR A 372 -1.92 -17.44 13.11
C THR A 372 -0.89 -17.72 14.21
N ARG A 373 -0.48 -16.70 14.98
CA ARG A 373 0.47 -16.82 16.11
C ARG A 373 -0.20 -17.28 17.41
N LEU A 374 -1.51 -17.12 17.53
CA LEU A 374 -2.28 -17.68 18.64
C LEU A 374 -2.43 -19.18 18.36
N SER A 375 -1.60 -19.99 19.05
CA SER A 375 -1.55 -21.45 18.96
C SER A 375 -2.77 -22.09 19.63
N THR A 376 -3.97 -21.69 19.23
CA THR A 376 -5.25 -22.21 19.73
C THR A 376 -6.10 -22.60 18.54
N SER A 377 -6.79 -23.73 18.66
CA SER A 377 -7.73 -24.26 17.66
C SER A 377 -8.89 -23.30 17.32
N HIS A 378 -9.20 -22.33 18.20
CA HIS A 378 -10.30 -21.34 18.05
C HIS A 378 -9.99 -19.93 18.63
N PRO A 379 -9.17 -19.09 17.95
CA PRO A 379 -8.73 -17.79 18.48
C PRO A 379 -9.84 -16.74 18.61
N GLN A 380 -10.87 -16.79 17.76
CA GLN A 380 -12.01 -15.87 17.81
C GLN A 380 -12.88 -16.12 19.05
N ALA A 381 -13.12 -17.39 19.41
CA ALA A 381 -13.89 -17.74 20.60
C ALA A 381 -13.17 -17.36 21.90
N LEU A 382 -11.85 -17.60 21.98
CA LEU A 382 -11.05 -17.16 23.13
C LEU A 382 -11.07 -15.64 23.31
N ALA A 383 -10.93 -14.89 22.21
CA ALA A 383 -10.98 -13.43 22.25
C ALA A 383 -12.34 -12.89 22.72
N VAL A 384 -13.46 -13.50 22.29
CA VAL A 384 -14.80 -13.18 22.82
C VAL A 384 -14.88 -13.49 24.32
N ALA A 385 -14.41 -14.66 24.76
CA ALA A 385 -14.46 -15.06 26.16
C ALA A 385 -13.73 -14.06 27.07
N VAL A 386 -12.48 -13.73 26.74
CA VAL A 386 -11.66 -12.79 27.54
C VAL A 386 -12.29 -11.40 27.59
N ALA A 387 -12.70 -10.87 26.44
CA ALA A 387 -13.23 -9.51 26.38
C ALA A 387 -14.57 -9.39 27.13
N PHE A 388 -15.42 -10.41 27.07
CA PHE A 388 -16.73 -10.36 27.73
C PHE A 388 -16.64 -10.66 29.23
N ILE A 389 -15.61 -11.38 29.71
CA ILE A 389 -15.29 -11.45 31.14
C ILE A 389 -14.93 -10.05 31.67
N ILE A 390 -14.08 -9.32 30.92
CA ILE A 390 -13.73 -7.94 31.26
C ILE A 390 -14.97 -7.05 31.24
N GLY A 391 -15.84 -7.19 30.22
CA GLY A 391 -17.11 -6.46 30.10
C GLY A 391 -18.05 -6.72 31.28
N ALA A 392 -18.28 -7.99 31.61
CA ALA A 392 -19.12 -8.40 32.74
C ALA A 392 -18.61 -7.84 34.07
N ALA A 393 -17.31 -7.98 34.34
CA ALA A 393 -16.69 -7.42 35.55
C ALA A 393 -16.85 -5.88 35.60
N SER A 394 -16.62 -5.21 34.48
CA SER A 394 -16.73 -3.75 34.36
C SER A 394 -18.15 -3.26 34.58
N LEU A 395 -19.15 -3.94 34.01
CA LEU A 395 -20.55 -3.59 34.13
C LEU A 395 -21.09 -3.82 35.55
N VAL A 396 -20.72 -4.94 36.18
CA VAL A 396 -21.06 -5.22 37.58
C VAL A 396 -20.42 -4.18 38.49
N ALA A 397 -19.14 -3.86 38.28
CA ALA A 397 -18.45 -2.84 39.06
C ALA A 397 -19.02 -1.43 38.85
N PHE A 398 -19.48 -1.10 37.63
CA PHE A 398 -20.15 0.16 37.34
C PHE A 398 -21.56 0.23 37.95
N ALA A 399 -22.27 -0.89 38.04
CA ALA A 399 -23.57 -0.97 38.71
C ALA A 399 -23.48 -0.67 40.21
N PHE A 400 -22.36 -1.02 40.84
CA PHE A 400 -22.09 -0.85 42.27
C PHE A 400 -21.02 0.22 42.53
N LEU A 401 -21.07 1.33 41.81
CA LEU A 401 -20.18 2.47 42.04
C LEU A 401 -20.26 2.94 43.50
N PRO A 402 -19.10 3.21 44.15
CA PRO A 402 -19.06 3.67 45.54
C PRO A 402 -19.69 5.07 45.69
N ASN A 403 -19.96 5.48 46.93
CA ASN A 403 -20.54 6.79 47.27
C ASN A 403 -21.91 7.05 46.61
N GLY A 404 -22.81 6.06 46.67
CA GLY A 404 -24.18 6.22 46.15
C GLY A 404 -24.28 6.28 44.63
N GLY A 405 -23.29 5.77 43.91
CA GLY A 405 -23.28 5.73 42.44
C GLY A 405 -22.62 6.94 41.78
N ASP A 406 -21.65 7.61 42.41
CA ASP A 406 -21.03 8.84 41.87
C ASP A 406 -20.26 8.57 40.56
N PRO A 407 -20.75 9.06 39.40
CA PRO A 407 -20.06 8.88 38.11
C PRO A 407 -18.78 9.73 37.99
N ARG A 408 -18.49 10.60 38.97
CA ARG A 408 -17.28 11.42 39.03
C ARG A 408 -16.09 10.68 39.65
N ALA A 409 -16.33 9.56 40.32
CA ALA A 409 -15.29 8.76 40.94
C ALA A 409 -14.21 8.33 39.92
N GLY A 410 -12.96 8.26 40.35
CA GLY A 410 -11.85 7.84 39.49
C GLY A 410 -12.00 6.41 38.95
N LEU A 411 -12.63 5.52 39.73
CA LEU A 411 -12.91 4.13 39.34
C LEU A 411 -13.86 4.04 38.13
N SER A 412 -14.73 5.03 37.93
CA SER A 412 -15.63 5.08 36.77
C SER A 412 -14.83 5.04 35.45
N TRP A 413 -13.61 5.58 35.42
CA TRP A 413 -12.74 5.53 34.24
C TRP A 413 -12.23 4.13 33.90
N LEU A 414 -11.87 3.36 34.92
CA LEU A 414 -11.41 1.98 34.75
C LEU A 414 -12.54 1.09 34.19
N TYR A 415 -13.74 1.27 34.73
CA TYR A 415 -14.90 0.47 34.34
C TYR A 415 -15.38 0.81 32.91
N VAL A 416 -15.44 2.09 32.53
CA VAL A 416 -15.76 2.45 31.14
C VAL A 416 -14.65 2.03 30.15
N ALA A 417 -13.40 1.94 30.61
CA ALA A 417 -12.31 1.43 29.77
C ALA A 417 -12.47 -0.07 29.48
N GLY A 418 -12.75 -0.87 30.51
CA GLY A 418 -13.03 -2.31 30.33
C GLY A 418 -14.28 -2.57 29.49
N LEU A 419 -15.33 -1.75 29.64
CA LEU A 419 -16.51 -1.78 28.78
C LEU A 419 -16.18 -1.46 27.31
N GLY A 420 -15.25 -0.54 27.05
CA GLY A 420 -14.77 -0.22 25.70
C GLY A 420 -14.05 -1.39 25.03
N VAL A 421 -13.24 -2.15 25.79
CA VAL A 421 -12.60 -3.39 25.31
C VAL A 421 -13.63 -4.43 24.92
N ALA A 422 -14.63 -4.67 25.79
CA ALA A 422 -15.70 -5.63 25.55
C ALA A 422 -16.53 -5.28 24.32
N GLN A 423 -16.87 -3.99 24.15
CA GLN A 423 -17.62 -3.50 23.00
C GLN A 423 -16.84 -3.61 21.69
N ALA A 424 -15.53 -3.30 21.70
CA ALA A 424 -14.64 -3.48 20.53
C ALA A 424 -14.64 -4.93 20.05
N ALA A 425 -14.42 -5.85 21.00
CA ALA A 425 -14.37 -7.28 20.73
C ALA A 425 -15.71 -7.81 20.26
N GLY A 426 -16.81 -7.41 20.92
CA GLY A 426 -18.14 -7.85 20.59
C GLY A 426 -18.55 -7.49 19.17
N VAL A 427 -18.36 -6.23 18.76
CA VAL A 427 -18.74 -5.74 17.42
C VAL A 427 -17.91 -6.40 16.32
N VAL A 428 -16.59 -6.51 16.50
CA VAL A 428 -15.68 -7.06 15.47
C VAL A 428 -15.81 -8.57 15.37
N LEU A 429 -15.82 -9.28 16.51
CA LEU A 429 -15.80 -10.74 16.53
C LEU A 429 -17.16 -11.36 16.22
N SER A 430 -18.28 -10.72 16.59
CA SER A 430 -19.62 -11.23 16.19
C SER A 430 -19.78 -11.25 14.67
N LEU A 431 -19.24 -10.25 13.99
CA LEU A 431 -19.30 -10.13 12.53
C LEU A 431 -18.30 -11.05 11.82
N ALA A 432 -17.12 -11.24 12.40
CA ALA A 432 -16.11 -12.20 11.94
C ALA A 432 -16.59 -13.66 12.08
N LEU A 433 -17.17 -14.03 13.22
CA LEU A 433 -17.70 -15.37 13.48
C LEU A 433 -18.88 -15.71 12.56
N MET A 434 -19.75 -14.72 12.28
CA MET A 434 -20.85 -14.88 11.32
C MET A 434 -20.33 -15.21 9.91
N THR A 435 -19.34 -14.45 9.45
CA THR A 435 -18.78 -14.61 8.10
C THR A 435 -17.99 -15.91 7.96
N THR A 436 -17.19 -16.28 8.96
CA THR A 436 -16.55 -17.62 9.02
C THR A 436 -17.59 -18.74 9.07
N GLY A 437 -18.61 -18.60 9.92
CA GLY A 437 -19.68 -19.58 10.08
C GLY A 437 -20.54 -19.78 8.83
N ARG A 438 -20.82 -18.71 8.06
CA ARG A 438 -21.51 -18.78 6.76
C ARG A 438 -20.81 -19.73 5.81
N GLY A 439 -19.48 -19.68 5.71
CA GLY A 439 -18.71 -20.58 4.84
C GLY A 439 -18.97 -22.06 5.14
N THR A 440 -19.02 -22.42 6.43
CA THR A 440 -19.31 -23.80 6.87
C THR A 440 -20.74 -24.23 6.58
N VAL A 441 -21.70 -23.30 6.67
CA VAL A 441 -23.11 -23.60 6.43
C VAL A 441 -23.41 -23.71 4.94
N VAL A 442 -22.83 -22.84 4.11
CA VAL A 442 -22.97 -22.90 2.63
C VAL A 442 -22.40 -24.22 2.10
N ALA A 443 -21.23 -24.65 2.59
CA ALA A 443 -20.63 -25.93 2.21
C ALA A 443 -21.51 -27.15 2.57
N LYS A 444 -22.32 -27.06 3.63
CA LYS A 444 -23.20 -28.15 4.07
C LYS A 444 -24.56 -28.14 3.36
N GLU A 445 -25.09 -26.97 3.03
CA GLU A 445 -26.44 -26.78 2.49
C GLU A 445 -26.47 -26.65 0.95
N GLY A 446 -25.33 -26.44 0.30
CA GLY A 446 -25.21 -26.36 -1.17
C GLY A 446 -25.90 -25.15 -1.81
N ARG A 447 -26.21 -24.11 -1.03
CA ARG A 447 -26.89 -22.88 -1.49
C ARG A 447 -26.49 -21.66 -0.68
N GLU A 448 -26.63 -20.48 -1.28
CA GLU A 448 -26.34 -19.21 -0.62
C GLU A 448 -27.37 -18.87 0.47
N VAL A 449 -26.90 -18.56 1.68
CA VAL A 449 -27.73 -18.28 2.87
C VAL A 449 -27.38 -16.95 3.57
N ALA A 450 -26.56 -16.09 2.96
CA ALA A 450 -26.14 -14.79 3.52
C ALA A 450 -27.30 -13.94 4.06
N GLY A 451 -28.36 -13.76 3.26
CA GLY A 451 -29.51 -12.95 3.64
C GLY A 451 -30.29 -13.54 4.82
N THR A 452 -30.43 -14.87 4.87
CA THR A 452 -31.11 -15.59 5.95
C THR A 452 -30.32 -15.51 7.27
N LEU A 453 -29.00 -15.74 7.22
CA LEU A 453 -28.12 -15.64 8.38
C LEU A 453 -28.01 -14.19 8.88
N SER A 454 -27.84 -13.22 7.97
CA SER A 454 -27.77 -11.78 8.30
C SER A 454 -29.07 -11.29 8.98
N GLY A 455 -30.24 -11.71 8.48
CA GLY A 455 -31.52 -11.39 9.08
C GLY A 455 -31.69 -11.98 10.49
N ALA A 456 -31.30 -13.24 10.70
CA ALA A 456 -31.37 -13.88 12.02
C ALA A 456 -30.35 -13.30 13.02
N TYR A 457 -29.16 -12.92 12.56
CA TYR A 457 -28.15 -12.20 13.34
C TYR A 457 -28.60 -10.81 13.75
N GLY A 458 -29.18 -10.05 12.82
CA GLY A 458 -29.77 -8.74 13.10
C GLY A 458 -30.91 -8.84 14.12
N LEU A 459 -31.76 -9.85 13.99
CA LEU A 459 -32.83 -10.17 14.93
C LEU A 459 -32.27 -10.55 16.33
N SER A 460 -31.24 -11.39 16.40
CA SER A 460 -30.59 -11.74 17.68
C SER A 460 -30.04 -10.49 18.39
N GLY A 461 -29.30 -9.65 17.66
CA GLY A 461 -28.83 -8.38 18.18
C GLY A 461 -29.96 -7.48 18.67
N GLY A 462 -31.05 -7.40 17.91
CA GLY A 462 -32.22 -6.61 18.27
C GLY A 462 -32.98 -7.12 19.49
N LEU A 463 -33.06 -8.44 19.68
CA LEU A 463 -33.59 -9.03 20.92
C LEU A 463 -32.75 -8.63 22.14
N GLY A 464 -31.44 -8.42 21.99
CA GLY A 464 -30.56 -7.90 23.03
C GLY A 464 -30.91 -6.48 23.44
N ILE A 465 -31.15 -5.62 22.45
CA ILE A 465 -31.63 -4.24 22.66
C ILE A 465 -32.99 -4.26 23.34
N LEU A 466 -33.93 -5.11 22.90
CA LEU A 466 -35.27 -5.16 23.47
C LEU A 466 -35.26 -5.67 24.91
N ALA A 467 -34.55 -6.78 25.18
CA ALA A 467 -34.50 -7.40 26.50
C ALA A 467 -33.95 -6.44 27.57
N VAL A 468 -32.87 -5.73 27.24
CA VAL A 468 -32.20 -4.82 28.17
C VAL A 468 -32.82 -3.42 28.14
N GLY A 469 -33.05 -2.85 26.95
CA GLY A 469 -33.58 -1.50 26.77
C GLY A 469 -35.00 -1.31 27.29
N SER A 470 -35.86 -2.33 27.24
CA SER A 470 -37.22 -2.22 27.78
C SER A 470 -37.30 -2.69 29.23
N GLY A 471 -36.86 -3.93 29.50
CA GLY A 471 -36.98 -4.59 30.80
C GLY A 471 -36.14 -3.90 31.87
N ALA A 472 -34.91 -3.52 31.55
CA ALA A 472 -34.05 -2.85 32.52
C ALA A 472 -34.37 -1.36 32.68
N GLY A 473 -34.99 -0.70 31.69
CA GLY A 473 -35.45 0.68 31.79
C GLY A 473 -36.55 0.89 32.85
N PHE A 474 -37.47 -0.07 32.98
CA PHE A 474 -38.46 -0.06 34.07
C PHE A 474 -37.83 -0.31 35.44
N LEU A 475 -36.80 -1.17 35.49
CA LEU A 475 -36.11 -1.49 36.74
C LEU A 475 -35.13 -0.40 37.15
N PHE A 476 -34.59 0.37 36.19
CA PHE A 476 -33.68 1.50 36.40
C PHE A 476 -34.26 2.56 37.33
N ASP A 477 -35.57 2.84 37.23
CA ASP A 477 -36.21 3.84 38.08
C ASP A 477 -36.21 3.44 39.57
N ARG A 478 -36.10 2.14 39.88
CA ARG A 478 -35.98 1.58 41.25
C ARG A 478 -34.55 1.27 41.65
N LEU A 479 -33.79 0.65 40.76
CA LEU A 479 -32.39 0.26 40.95
C LEU A 479 -31.59 0.81 39.75
N PRO A 480 -30.90 1.96 39.90
CA PRO A 480 -30.16 2.59 38.80
C PRO A 480 -29.08 1.67 38.17
N GLY A 481 -28.54 0.72 38.94
CA GLY A 481 -27.59 -0.29 38.47
C GLY A 481 -28.20 -1.43 37.63
N ALA A 482 -29.53 -1.56 37.54
CA ALA A 482 -30.20 -2.72 36.93
C ALA A 482 -29.82 -2.98 35.45
N PRO A 483 -29.77 -1.97 34.54
CA PRO A 483 -29.35 -2.19 33.16
C PRO A 483 -27.92 -2.72 33.04
N PHE A 484 -27.03 -2.26 33.90
CA PHE A 484 -25.63 -2.69 33.91
C PHE A 484 -25.50 -4.15 34.38
N LEU A 485 -26.24 -4.54 35.43
CA LEU A 485 -26.28 -5.93 35.89
C LEU A 485 -26.90 -6.87 34.86
N ALA A 486 -27.96 -6.44 34.19
CA ALA A 486 -28.61 -7.23 33.14
C ALA A 486 -27.65 -7.52 31.98
N VAL A 487 -26.92 -6.52 31.49
CA VAL A 487 -25.91 -6.74 30.44
C VAL A 487 -24.70 -7.50 30.97
N GLY A 488 -24.26 -7.26 32.20
CA GLY A 488 -23.15 -8.01 32.80
C GLY A 488 -23.45 -9.51 32.90
N ALA A 489 -24.70 -9.89 33.20
CA ALA A 489 -25.13 -11.28 33.17
C ALA A 489 -25.12 -11.87 31.75
N VAL A 490 -25.57 -11.09 30.75
CA VAL A 490 -25.51 -11.48 29.33
C VAL A 490 -24.07 -11.70 28.89
N ASP A 491 -23.16 -10.78 29.22
CA ASP A 491 -21.73 -10.89 28.90
C ASP A 491 -21.11 -12.14 29.53
N ALA A 492 -21.42 -12.42 30.80
CA ALA A 492 -20.94 -13.62 31.49
C ALA A 492 -21.44 -14.92 30.83
N LEU A 493 -22.72 -14.96 30.40
CA LEU A 493 -23.28 -16.12 29.71
C LEU A 493 -22.63 -16.35 28.34
N VAL A 494 -22.40 -15.29 27.57
CA VAL A 494 -21.74 -15.40 26.27
C VAL A 494 -20.27 -15.75 26.43
N ALA A 495 -19.58 -15.22 27.44
CA ALA A 495 -18.21 -15.60 27.76
C ALA A 495 -18.09 -17.09 28.12
N ALA A 496 -19.03 -17.62 28.90
CA ALA A 496 -19.08 -19.04 29.23
C ALA A 496 -19.30 -19.90 27.97
N GLY A 497 -20.23 -19.52 27.09
CA GLY A 497 -20.46 -20.19 25.82
C GLY A 497 -19.23 -20.18 24.90
N ALA A 498 -18.52 -19.05 24.84
CA ALA A 498 -17.28 -18.90 24.09
C ALA A 498 -16.15 -19.77 24.64
N LEU A 499 -16.02 -19.85 25.98
CA LEU A 499 -15.02 -20.69 26.64
C LEU A 499 -15.30 -22.17 26.40
N VAL A 500 -16.56 -22.61 26.45
CA VAL A 500 -16.95 -23.99 26.13
C VAL A 500 -16.61 -24.35 24.68
N LEU A 501 -16.84 -23.43 23.73
CA LEU A 501 -16.50 -23.66 22.33
C LEU A 501 -14.98 -23.74 22.13
N TRP A 502 -14.22 -22.89 22.81
CA TRP A 502 -12.75 -22.91 22.77
C TRP A 502 -12.17 -24.21 23.35
N LEU A 503 -12.63 -24.64 24.53
CA LEU A 503 -12.16 -25.87 25.18
C LEU A 503 -12.44 -27.13 24.35
N ARG A 504 -13.58 -27.19 23.65
CA ARG A 504 -13.93 -28.34 22.80
C ARG A 504 -13.11 -28.44 21.52
N ALA A 505 -12.44 -27.37 21.12
CA ALA A 505 -11.67 -27.35 19.87
C ALA A 505 -10.24 -27.89 20.04
N ASP A 506 -9.71 -27.95 21.27
CA ASP A 506 -8.38 -28.48 21.58
C ASP A 506 -8.35 -30.02 21.74
N ASP A 507 -9.51 -30.68 21.88
CA ASP A 507 -9.63 -32.15 22.03
C ASP A 507 -9.61 -32.94 20.69
N ALA A 508 -9.41 -32.27 19.54
CA ALA A 508 -9.43 -32.92 18.22
C ALA A 508 -8.00 -33.22 17.71
N GLU A 509 -7.56 -34.49 17.77
CA GLU A 509 -6.25 -34.94 17.25
C GLU A 509 -6.11 -34.76 15.72
N PRO A 510 -4.89 -34.43 15.21
CA PRO A 510 -4.62 -34.37 13.78
C PRO A 510 -4.32 -35.76 13.19
N LEU A 511 -5.18 -36.21 12.26
CA LEU A 511 -4.99 -37.42 11.45
C LEU A 511 -3.69 -37.36 10.61
N SER A 512 -2.73 -38.23 10.91
CA SER A 512 -1.56 -38.54 10.09
C SER A 512 -1.86 -39.68 9.11
N PHE A 513 -1.35 -39.60 7.87
CA PHE A 513 -1.28 -40.73 6.96
C PHE A 513 0.15 -40.87 6.42
N ALA A 514 0.67 -42.09 6.53
CA ALA A 514 2.05 -42.51 6.32
C ALA A 514 2.47 -42.58 4.84
N LEU A 515 3.78 -42.47 4.59
CA LEU A 515 4.42 -42.92 3.34
C LEU A 515 5.48 -43.96 3.71
N ASP A 516 5.37 -45.13 3.08
CA ASP A 516 6.28 -46.27 3.23
C ASP A 516 7.66 -46.00 2.63
N ASP A 517 8.63 -46.56 3.33
CA ASP A 517 10.07 -46.64 3.06
C ASP A 517 10.34 -47.74 2.02
N ASP A 518 11.30 -47.53 1.14
CA ASP A 518 12.11 -48.64 0.60
C ASP A 518 13.49 -48.14 0.17
N ASN A 519 14.50 -48.72 0.81
CA ASN A 519 15.92 -48.54 0.60
C ASN A 519 16.41 -49.32 -0.63
N ASP A 520 17.49 -48.82 -1.24
CA ASP A 520 18.61 -49.70 -1.63
C ASP A 520 19.94 -48.93 -1.61
N GLU A 521 20.93 -49.55 -0.96
CA GLU A 521 22.28 -49.07 -0.61
C GLU A 521 23.33 -49.22 -1.75
N LEU A 522 24.36 -48.35 -1.74
CA LEU A 522 25.83 -48.64 -1.77
C LEU A 522 26.58 -47.28 -1.91
N SER A 523 27.18 -46.63 -0.89
CA SER A 523 28.38 -46.91 -0.05
C SER A 523 29.70 -46.19 -0.49
N ILE A 524 30.13 -45.19 0.33
CA ILE A 524 31.52 -44.89 0.82
C ILE A 524 32.44 -44.03 -0.12
N LEU A 525 33.06 -42.85 0.19
CA LEU A 525 33.34 -41.96 1.38
C LEU A 525 33.79 -40.50 0.90
N PRO A 526 33.97 -39.47 1.78
CA PRO A 526 33.80 -38.00 1.56
C PRO A 526 35.13 -37.18 1.52
N PRO A 527 35.22 -35.81 1.61
CA PRO A 527 34.22 -34.72 1.71
C PRO A 527 34.41 -33.48 0.79
N LEU A 528 33.35 -32.68 0.59
CA LEU A 528 33.25 -31.20 0.71
C LEU A 528 31.87 -30.74 0.17
N PRO A 529 31.16 -29.79 0.80
CA PRO A 529 29.78 -29.48 0.44
C PRO A 529 29.72 -28.69 -0.87
N GLU A 530 29.20 -29.30 -1.94
CA GLU A 530 28.69 -28.59 -3.10
C GLU A 530 27.56 -27.65 -2.64
N LYS A 531 27.87 -26.35 -2.57
CA LYS A 531 26.82 -25.33 -2.50
C LYS A 531 26.07 -25.38 -3.82
N GLU A 532 24.83 -25.88 -3.79
CA GLU A 532 23.89 -25.63 -4.87
C GLU A 532 23.88 -24.12 -5.22
N PRO A 533 24.00 -23.75 -6.51
CA PRO A 533 23.97 -22.36 -6.91
C PRO A 533 22.59 -21.75 -6.63
N ILE A 534 22.61 -20.59 -5.93
CA ILE A 534 21.44 -19.91 -5.37
C ILE A 534 20.38 -19.52 -6.43
N TRP A 535 20.76 -19.34 -7.71
CA TRP A 535 19.85 -18.88 -8.77
C TRP A 535 18.91 -19.97 -9.33
N ARG A 536 19.12 -21.27 -9.05
CA ARG A 536 18.08 -22.31 -9.30
C ARG A 536 16.79 -22.04 -8.53
N ARG A 537 16.83 -21.18 -7.50
CA ARG A 537 15.66 -20.70 -6.75
C ARG A 537 14.98 -19.45 -7.32
N ALA A 538 15.62 -18.76 -8.27
CA ALA A 538 15.15 -17.47 -8.78
C ALA A 538 14.68 -17.50 -10.25
N ASN A 539 15.22 -18.41 -11.08
CA ASN A 539 14.91 -18.46 -12.53
C ASN A 539 14.05 -19.64 -12.98
N ILE A 540 13.54 -20.46 -12.07
CA ILE A 540 12.49 -21.44 -12.40
C ILE A 540 11.16 -20.77 -12.06
N HIS A 541 10.39 -20.43 -13.10
CA HIS A 541 8.93 -20.19 -13.17
C HIS A 541 8.55 -19.01 -14.08
N LEU A 542 8.96 -19.10 -15.34
CA LEU A 542 8.18 -18.60 -16.48
C LEU A 542 7.74 -19.80 -17.34
N SER A 543 7.05 -20.76 -16.70
CA SER A 543 6.16 -21.77 -17.31
C SER A 543 5.32 -22.41 -16.18
N PRO A 544 4.06 -22.80 -16.41
CA PRO A 544 2.99 -22.72 -15.41
C PRO A 544 2.90 -23.90 -14.42
N ASN A 545 3.87 -24.81 -14.37
CA ASN A 545 3.80 -26.00 -13.51
C ASN A 545 5.15 -26.28 -12.84
N LEU A 546 5.39 -25.76 -11.64
CA LEU A 546 6.11 -26.45 -10.53
C LEU A 546 6.16 -25.51 -9.29
N GLU A 547 6.33 -26.10 -8.11
CA GLU A 547 6.25 -25.45 -6.80
C GLU A 547 7.61 -24.92 -6.27
N HIS A 548 7.51 -23.85 -5.48
CA HIS A 548 8.33 -23.43 -4.33
C HIS A 548 9.84 -23.73 -4.26
N ARG A 549 10.68 -22.67 -4.10
CA ARG A 549 11.74 -22.57 -3.05
C ARG A 549 12.46 -21.21 -3.08
N GLY A 550 12.06 -20.27 -2.23
CA GLY A 550 12.74 -18.96 -2.12
C GLY A 550 12.06 -17.97 -1.17
N ARG A 551 11.50 -18.45 -0.05
CA ARG A 551 10.97 -17.56 1.00
C ARG A 551 11.84 -17.73 2.23
N TYR A 552 12.34 -16.61 2.74
CA TYR A 552 12.99 -16.50 4.05
C TYR A 552 12.15 -17.19 5.12
N SER A 553 12.79 -17.66 6.17
CA SER A 553 12.07 -18.20 7.32
C SER A 553 11.12 -17.15 7.90
N ALA A 554 9.94 -17.59 8.39
CA ALA A 554 8.96 -16.69 9.01
C ALA A 554 9.49 -15.98 10.28
N LEU A 555 10.60 -16.46 10.84
CA LEU A 555 11.33 -15.86 11.97
C LEU A 555 12.19 -14.67 11.50
N GLU A 556 12.99 -14.83 10.44
CA GLU A 556 13.82 -13.74 9.90
C GLU A 556 12.97 -12.60 9.32
N GLN A 557 11.79 -12.91 8.78
CA GLN A 557 10.86 -11.89 8.28
C GLN A 557 10.14 -11.15 9.42
N ARG A 558 9.96 -11.80 10.59
CA ARG A 558 9.40 -11.18 11.82
C ARG A 558 10.41 -10.29 12.53
N ASP A 559 11.68 -10.70 12.64
CA ASP A 559 12.72 -9.91 13.30
C ASP A 559 13.11 -8.65 12.50
N ARG A 560 12.97 -8.68 11.18
CA ARG A 560 13.20 -7.50 10.32
C ARG A 560 12.04 -6.50 10.34
N LEU A 561 10.79 -6.94 10.47
CA LEU A 561 9.60 -6.07 10.59
C LEU A 561 9.36 -5.55 12.02
N ALA A 562 10.10 -6.07 13.00
CA ALA A 562 10.05 -5.65 14.40
C ALA A 562 11.03 -4.50 14.72
N ARG A 563 11.86 -4.07 13.77
CA ARG A 563 12.73 -2.91 13.96
C ARG A 563 11.89 -1.63 13.89
N PRO A 564 12.05 -0.71 14.86
CA PRO A 564 11.30 0.55 14.88
C PRO A 564 11.55 1.33 13.58
N ARG A 565 10.51 2.01 13.08
CA ARG A 565 10.62 2.85 11.89
C ARG A 565 11.53 4.04 12.22
N PRO A 566 12.52 4.38 11.37
CA PRO A 566 13.28 5.61 11.57
C PRO A 566 12.34 6.80 11.37
N ALA A 567 12.54 7.85 12.17
CA ALA A 567 11.75 9.07 12.09
C ALA A 567 11.81 9.66 10.67
N SER A 568 10.66 10.05 10.14
CA SER A 568 10.57 10.81 8.90
C SER A 568 11.23 12.19 9.08
N TYR A 569 11.73 12.80 8.00
CA TYR A 569 12.39 14.12 8.11
C TYR A 569 11.49 15.17 8.78
N LEU A 570 10.17 15.08 8.54
CA LEU A 570 9.17 15.96 9.14
C LEU A 570 9.12 15.82 10.68
N GLU A 571 9.39 14.61 11.20
CA GLU A 571 9.45 14.33 12.64
C GLU A 571 10.77 14.79 13.27
N LEU A 572 11.86 14.85 12.49
CA LEU A 572 13.17 15.35 12.95
C LEU A 572 13.23 16.89 13.00
N ASP A 573 12.63 17.57 12.02
CA ASP A 573 12.50 19.04 11.99
C ASP A 573 11.65 19.55 13.18
N MET A 574 10.56 18.83 13.47
CA MET A 574 9.72 19.10 14.64
C MET A 574 10.43 18.87 15.99
N ALA A 575 11.44 18.00 16.04
CA ALA A 575 12.23 17.72 17.24
C ALA A 575 13.37 18.73 17.45
N ALA A 576 14.03 19.18 16.37
CA ALA A 576 15.08 20.20 16.43
C ALA A 576 14.53 21.57 16.86
N GLN A 577 13.33 21.93 16.42
CA GLN A 577 12.61 23.14 16.88
C GLN A 577 12.27 23.10 18.38
N GLN A 578 12.22 21.92 19.00
CA GLN A 578 11.99 21.77 20.45
C GLN A 578 13.27 21.88 21.29
N GLU A 579 14.45 21.67 20.71
CA GLU A 579 15.73 21.79 21.43
C GLU A 579 16.29 23.23 21.45
N GLU A 580 16.03 24.04 20.41
CA GLU A 580 16.44 25.46 20.38
C GLU A 580 15.69 26.32 21.42
N ASP A 581 14.46 25.97 21.77
CA ASP A 581 13.68 26.64 22.82
C ASP A 581 14.14 26.29 24.26
N GLY A 582 15.06 25.31 24.40
CA GLY A 582 15.50 24.75 25.69
C GLY A 582 16.84 25.27 26.23
N ALA A 583 17.64 25.98 25.44
CA ALA A 583 19.02 26.34 25.80
C ALA A 583 19.23 27.86 25.88
N GLY A 584 18.85 28.49 27.00
CA GLY A 584 19.20 29.88 27.27
C GLY A 584 19.06 30.30 28.74
N GLY A 585 20.18 30.63 29.38
CA GLY A 585 20.22 31.46 30.59
C GLY A 585 21.56 32.21 30.67
N PRO A 586 21.80 33.11 31.65
CA PRO A 586 20.89 33.94 32.44
C PRO A 586 21.26 35.45 32.39
N SER A 587 20.31 36.40 32.51
CA SER A 587 20.61 37.77 32.96
C SER A 587 19.40 38.61 33.43
N GLY A 588 19.50 39.11 34.68
CA GLY A 588 19.12 40.47 35.09
C GLY A 588 17.65 40.83 35.42
N PRO A 589 17.37 41.78 36.35
CA PRO A 589 16.16 41.74 37.19
C PRO A 589 15.10 42.86 36.98
N GLN A 590 13.87 42.53 37.42
CA GLN A 590 12.69 43.37 37.80
C GLN A 590 11.83 44.04 36.70
N PRO A 591 10.54 44.41 36.95
CA PRO A 591 9.72 44.36 38.18
C PRO A 591 8.32 43.68 38.03
N PRO A 592 7.49 43.57 39.10
CA PRO A 592 6.32 42.70 39.14
C PRO A 592 5.00 43.41 38.77
N SER A 593 4.05 42.70 38.16
CA SER A 593 2.62 42.73 38.56
C SER A 593 1.67 41.93 37.65
N ALA A 594 0.72 41.29 38.34
CA ALA A 594 -0.62 40.86 37.94
C ALA A 594 -0.84 39.50 37.20
N PRO A 595 -1.74 38.64 37.71
CA PRO A 595 -1.96 37.30 37.20
C PRO A 595 -3.00 37.31 36.06
N ARG A 596 -2.67 36.72 34.90
CA ARG A 596 -3.63 36.45 33.84
C ARG A 596 -3.74 34.97 33.48
N ARG A 597 -4.91 34.46 33.88
CA ARG A 597 -5.66 33.26 33.48
C ARG A 597 -5.23 32.65 32.13
N ARG A 598 -4.95 31.34 32.17
CA ARG A 598 -4.98 30.44 31.01
C ARG A 598 -6.40 30.36 30.44
N PRO A 599 -6.56 30.20 29.11
CA PRO A 599 -7.66 29.42 28.60
C PRO A 599 -7.17 28.25 27.75
N VAL A 600 -7.59 27.07 28.19
CA VAL A 600 -7.64 25.80 27.46
C VAL A 600 -8.77 25.91 26.45
N ALA A 601 -8.49 26.19 25.18
CA ALA A 601 -9.49 26.13 24.10
C ALA A 601 -8.85 26.23 22.70
N ALA A 602 -8.17 25.18 22.21
CA ALA A 602 -7.70 25.15 20.82
C ALA A 602 -7.59 23.75 20.19
N PHE A 603 -8.31 22.74 20.72
CA PHE A 603 -8.28 21.38 20.17
C PHE A 603 -9.65 20.82 19.74
N CYS A 604 -10.73 21.61 19.85
CA CYS A 604 -12.08 21.18 19.44
C CYS A 604 -12.62 21.91 18.20
N TRP A 605 -11.90 22.89 17.65
CA TRP A 605 -12.37 23.68 16.50
C TRP A 605 -11.92 23.17 15.12
N LEU A 606 -10.90 22.30 15.05
CA LEU A 606 -10.35 21.83 13.77
C LEU A 606 -11.10 20.62 13.17
N LEU A 607 -11.82 19.83 13.97
CA LEU A 607 -12.62 18.71 13.46
C LEU A 607 -14.06 19.09 13.10
N GLY A 608 -14.59 20.22 13.60
CA GLY A 608 -15.92 20.71 13.24
C GLY A 608 -15.98 21.37 11.86
N ALA A 609 -14.86 21.94 11.39
CA ALA A 609 -14.79 22.64 10.11
C ALA A 609 -14.77 21.70 8.89
N LEU A 610 -14.39 20.43 9.08
CA LEU A 610 -14.27 19.44 8.00
C LEU A 610 -15.61 18.81 7.57
N MET A 611 -16.69 18.95 8.35
CA MET A 611 -17.98 18.31 8.05
C MET A 611 -19.10 19.29 7.63
N VAL A 612 -18.88 20.61 7.71
CA VAL A 612 -19.92 21.62 7.38
C VAL A 612 -19.59 22.42 6.09
N GLY A 613 -18.38 22.28 5.54
CA GLY A 613 -17.94 23.02 4.34
C GLY A 613 -18.62 22.64 3.01
N ALA A 614 -19.48 21.63 2.97
CA ALA A 614 -19.96 21.05 1.71
C ALA A 614 -21.38 21.45 1.27
N SER A 615 -22.08 22.37 1.94
CA SER A 615 -23.51 22.64 1.58
C SER A 615 -23.93 24.11 1.45
N ALA A 616 -23.03 25.09 1.55
CA ALA A 616 -23.41 26.51 1.56
C ALA A 616 -22.80 27.37 0.44
N ALA A 617 -22.72 26.86 -0.79
CA ALA A 617 -22.17 27.63 -1.93
C ALA A 617 -22.97 27.51 -3.23
N THR A 618 -24.31 27.48 -3.19
CA THR A 618 -25.13 27.49 -4.41
C THR A 618 -26.17 28.59 -4.53
N VAL A 619 -26.30 29.54 -3.59
CA VAL A 619 -27.28 30.62 -3.79
C VAL A 619 -26.72 31.96 -3.30
N TYR A 620 -26.73 32.94 -4.22
CA TYR A 620 -26.42 34.37 -4.06
C TYR A 620 -24.96 34.84 -4.15
N ARG A 621 -24.55 35.12 -5.40
CA ARG A 621 -23.73 36.31 -5.73
C ARG A 621 -24.56 37.58 -5.49
N PRO A 622 -23.97 38.71 -5.04
CA PRO A 622 -23.43 39.67 -6.01
C PRO A 622 -22.11 40.36 -5.60
N PHE A 623 -21.37 40.75 -6.64
CA PHE A 623 -20.28 41.74 -6.75
C PHE A 623 -19.77 42.49 -5.50
N ARG A 624 -18.48 42.32 -5.18
CA ARG A 624 -17.48 43.41 -5.22
C ARG A 624 -16.04 42.88 -5.43
N PRO A 625 -15.16 43.64 -6.12
CA PRO A 625 -13.85 43.19 -6.63
C PRO A 625 -12.67 43.58 -5.72
N VAL A 626 -11.48 43.07 -6.06
CA VAL A 626 -10.12 43.38 -5.52
C VAL A 626 -9.79 42.58 -4.24
N ALA A 627 -8.74 41.74 -4.14
CA ALA A 627 -7.45 41.69 -4.82
C ALA A 627 -6.94 40.24 -5.02
N PHE A 628 -6.07 40.09 -6.00
CA PHE A 628 -5.26 38.91 -6.35
C PHE A 628 -4.81 38.05 -5.15
N ALA A 629 -5.43 36.88 -4.99
CA ALA A 629 -4.73 35.71 -4.44
C ALA A 629 -4.12 34.98 -5.63
N VAL A 630 -2.79 35.12 -5.75
CA VAL A 630 -1.93 34.51 -6.76
C VAL A 630 -2.29 33.03 -6.94
N LEU A 631 -2.64 32.65 -8.17
CA LEU A 631 -2.70 31.27 -8.63
C LEU A 631 -1.36 30.61 -8.29
N GLN A 632 -1.29 29.82 -7.21
CA GLN A 632 -0.15 28.94 -7.05
C GLN A 632 -0.18 27.92 -8.20
N PRO A 633 0.91 27.79 -8.96
CA PRO A 633 0.96 26.84 -10.07
C PRO A 633 0.78 25.42 -9.51
N ARG A 634 -0.08 24.63 -10.16
CA ARG A 634 -0.32 23.23 -9.80
C ARG A 634 1.00 22.43 -9.86
N PRO A 635 1.22 21.49 -8.92
CA PRO A 635 2.38 20.61 -8.98
C PRO A 635 2.37 19.78 -10.26
N VAL A 636 3.55 19.63 -10.87
CA VAL A 636 3.77 18.82 -12.07
C VAL A 636 4.21 17.43 -11.62
N CYS A 637 3.35 16.44 -11.83
CA CYS A 637 3.69 15.05 -11.57
C CYS A 637 4.57 14.50 -12.71
N PRO A 638 5.75 13.93 -12.42
CA PRO A 638 6.56 13.29 -13.45
C PRO A 638 5.86 12.05 -14.02
N ASP A 639 6.00 11.83 -15.33
CA ASP A 639 5.46 10.68 -16.08
C ASP A 639 6.66 9.94 -16.66
N PRO A 640 6.92 8.67 -16.26
CA PRO A 640 8.18 8.02 -16.61
C PRO A 640 8.29 7.62 -18.06
N ARG A 641 7.19 7.74 -18.81
CA ARG A 641 7.24 7.59 -20.25
C ARG A 641 7.73 8.86 -20.90
N LEU A 642 7.53 10.06 -20.34
CA LEU A 642 7.85 11.36 -20.97
C LEU A 642 9.22 11.90 -20.54
N ALA A 643 9.69 12.93 -21.24
CA ALA A 643 10.89 13.67 -20.87
C ALA A 643 10.70 14.49 -19.59
N ILE A 644 11.78 14.62 -18.82
CA ILE A 644 11.78 15.36 -17.55
C ILE A 644 11.60 16.86 -17.80
N PRO A 645 10.59 17.53 -17.22
CA PRO A 645 10.46 18.97 -17.33
C PRO A 645 11.64 19.66 -16.63
N PRO A 646 12.14 20.82 -17.12
CA PRO A 646 13.20 21.58 -16.48
C PRO A 646 12.82 21.90 -15.01
N SER A 647 13.56 21.30 -14.07
CA SER A 647 13.39 21.41 -12.61
C SER A 647 14.72 21.79 -11.96
N LEU A 648 14.67 22.47 -10.81
CA LEU A 648 15.82 22.99 -10.05
C LEU A 648 16.68 24.05 -10.77
N LEU A 649 16.32 24.48 -11.98
CA LEU A 649 17.07 25.48 -12.74
C LEU A 649 16.83 26.92 -12.26
N GLU A 650 15.64 27.21 -11.71
CA GLU A 650 15.24 28.54 -11.26
C GLU A 650 15.30 28.62 -9.73
N ALA A 651 15.93 29.66 -9.18
CA ALA A 651 16.04 29.84 -7.72
C ALA A 651 14.67 29.89 -7.02
N GLN A 652 13.64 30.44 -7.68
CA GLN A 652 12.28 30.53 -7.16
C GLN A 652 11.59 29.16 -6.99
N ARG A 653 12.06 28.14 -7.70
CA ARG A 653 11.53 26.77 -7.60
C ARG A 653 12.17 25.96 -6.48
N ARG A 654 13.31 26.39 -5.93
CA ARG A 654 14.04 25.67 -4.88
C ARG A 654 13.41 25.88 -3.50
N SER A 655 13.38 24.84 -2.68
CA SER A 655 13.10 24.91 -1.24
C SER A 655 14.20 25.65 -0.49
N ALA A 656 13.91 26.04 0.75
CA ALA A 656 15.00 26.31 1.68
C ALA A 656 15.80 24.99 1.89
N PRO A 657 17.11 25.07 2.16
CA PRO A 657 17.89 23.89 2.56
C PRO A 657 17.32 23.26 3.83
N ILE A 658 17.33 21.93 3.87
CA ILE A 658 16.83 21.11 4.97
C ILE A 658 17.99 20.24 5.45
N ASP A 659 18.42 20.39 6.70
CA ASP A 659 19.48 19.55 7.26
C ASP A 659 18.97 18.12 7.52
N LEU A 660 19.75 17.14 7.09
CA LEU A 660 19.46 15.71 7.26
C LEU A 660 20.37 15.10 8.34
N PRO A 661 19.87 14.10 9.09
CA PRO A 661 20.66 13.45 10.13
C PRO A 661 21.84 12.69 9.52
N SER A 662 23.04 12.96 10.05
CA SER A 662 24.26 12.21 9.72
C SER A 662 24.62 11.23 10.82
N SER A 663 24.91 9.98 10.48
CA SER A 663 25.49 9.00 11.40
C SER A 663 27.00 9.10 11.54
N SER A 664 27.65 9.99 10.79
CA SER A 664 29.09 10.27 10.89
C SER A 664 29.30 11.69 11.42
N PRO A 665 30.13 11.91 12.45
CA PRO A 665 30.47 13.26 12.90
C PRO A 665 31.30 14.04 11.87
N ASP A 666 31.91 13.34 10.90
CA ASP A 666 32.80 13.93 9.90
C ASP A 666 32.05 14.57 8.72
N PHE A 667 30.74 14.36 8.60
CA PHE A 667 29.94 14.84 7.47
C PHE A 667 28.59 15.39 7.92
N SER A 668 28.16 16.50 7.30
CA SER A 668 26.80 17.02 7.33
C SER A 668 26.10 16.77 5.99
N LEU A 669 24.77 16.67 6.02
CA LEU A 669 23.95 16.44 4.84
C LEU A 669 22.84 17.50 4.82
N ALA A 670 22.58 18.11 3.67
CA ALA A 670 21.50 19.06 3.48
C ALA A 670 20.75 18.78 2.16
N LEU A 671 19.44 18.98 2.14
CA LEU A 671 18.56 18.68 1.00
C LEU A 671 17.77 19.90 0.57
N VAL A 672 17.74 20.15 -0.74
CA VAL A 672 16.92 21.19 -1.39
C VAL A 672 16.03 20.51 -2.43
N HIS A 673 14.72 20.70 -2.39
CA HIS A 673 13.81 20.10 -3.37
C HIS A 673 13.12 21.15 -4.25
N ASP A 674 12.64 20.73 -5.42
CA ASP A 674 11.80 21.56 -6.29
C ASP A 674 10.39 21.63 -5.70
N LYS A 675 9.84 22.84 -5.59
CA LYS A 675 8.50 23.10 -5.04
C LYS A 675 7.38 22.79 -6.03
N ARG A 676 7.70 22.68 -7.32
CA ARG A 676 6.72 22.53 -8.41
C ARG A 676 6.75 21.14 -9.03
N THR A 677 7.93 20.58 -9.24
CA THR A 677 8.09 19.22 -9.78
C THR A 677 8.44 18.27 -8.66
N CYS A 678 7.57 17.29 -8.39
CA CYS A 678 7.83 16.27 -7.37
C CYS A 678 9.09 15.43 -7.70
N ASN A 679 9.73 14.86 -6.68
CA ASN A 679 10.87 13.94 -6.79
C ASN A 679 12.06 14.51 -7.58
N ALA A 680 12.17 15.83 -7.60
CA ALA A 680 13.36 16.56 -8.03
C ALA A 680 14.00 17.24 -6.81
N PHE A 681 15.24 16.87 -6.48
CA PHE A 681 15.97 17.41 -5.33
C PHE A 681 17.49 17.41 -5.53
N GLU A 682 18.17 18.26 -4.77
CA GLU A 682 19.61 18.35 -4.61
C GLU A 682 19.97 17.89 -3.19
N LEU A 683 20.98 17.03 -3.06
CA LEU A 683 21.58 16.61 -1.81
C LEU A 683 23.00 17.16 -1.75
N THR A 684 23.27 18.02 -0.78
CA THR A 684 24.61 18.49 -0.44
C THR A 684 25.17 17.61 0.68
N ILE A 685 26.39 17.12 0.50
CA ILE A 685 27.17 16.44 1.54
C ILE A 685 28.40 17.31 1.79
N SER A 686 28.67 17.69 3.03
CA SER A 686 29.81 18.55 3.37
C SER A 686 30.64 17.92 4.47
N ARG A 687 31.96 18.00 4.39
CA ARG A 687 32.84 17.57 5.49
C ARG A 687 32.82 18.60 6.61
N THR A 688 32.67 18.15 7.86
CA THR A 688 32.52 19.04 9.02
C THR A 688 33.84 19.61 9.55
N SER A 689 34.97 18.98 9.20
CA SER A 689 36.31 19.40 9.62
C SER A 689 37.05 20.11 8.48
N PRO A 690 37.18 21.46 8.54
CA PRO A 690 37.91 22.23 7.52
C PRO A 690 39.39 21.88 7.49
N LEU A 691 39.99 21.57 8.65
CA LEU A 691 41.40 21.18 8.75
C LEU A 691 41.68 19.87 8.01
N ARG A 692 40.80 18.87 8.19
CA ARG A 692 40.94 17.59 7.50
C ARG A 692 40.69 17.74 6.00
N CYS A 693 39.72 18.57 5.61
CA CYS A 693 39.50 18.88 4.20
C CYS A 693 40.73 19.52 3.56
N ALA A 694 41.27 20.58 4.17
CA ALA A 694 42.46 21.26 3.68
C ALA A 694 43.69 20.35 3.59
N GLU A 695 43.84 19.39 4.51
CA GLU A 695 44.89 18.38 4.45
C GLU A 695 44.72 17.46 3.22
N MET A 696 43.50 16.98 2.98
CA MET A 696 43.22 16.07 1.86
C MET A 696 43.29 16.76 0.50
N GLU A 697 42.88 18.03 0.42
CA GLU A 697 42.97 18.85 -0.79
C GLU A 697 44.37 19.44 -1.01
N SER A 698 45.29 19.28 -0.06
CA SER A 698 46.64 19.79 -0.19
C SER A 698 47.38 19.13 -1.36
N ASP A 699 48.38 19.85 -1.89
CA ASP A 699 49.25 19.34 -2.95
C ASP A 699 50.04 18.08 -2.55
N ASN A 700 50.10 17.76 -1.25
CA ASN A 700 50.74 16.53 -0.76
C ASN A 700 49.94 15.26 -1.06
N ASN A 701 48.66 15.37 -1.41
CA ASN A 701 47.79 14.24 -1.73
C ASN A 701 47.37 14.26 -3.21
N GLU A 702 48.35 14.08 -4.10
CA GLU A 702 48.14 14.15 -5.55
C GLU A 702 47.32 12.95 -6.08
N PRO A 703 46.18 13.17 -6.77
CA PRO A 703 45.34 12.08 -7.26
C PRO A 703 45.81 11.48 -8.60
N SER A 704 46.63 12.18 -9.39
CA SER A 704 47.23 11.66 -10.62
C SER A 704 48.49 12.42 -10.99
N LYS A 705 49.43 11.75 -11.65
CA LYS A 705 50.61 12.40 -12.24
C LYS A 705 50.30 13.26 -13.45
N ASP A 706 49.18 13.01 -14.12
CA ASP A 706 48.73 13.85 -15.21
C ASP A 706 48.10 15.11 -14.61
N PRO A 707 48.71 16.30 -14.78
CA PRO A 707 48.23 17.53 -14.14
C PRO A 707 46.84 17.93 -14.64
N THR A 708 46.49 17.57 -15.88
CA THR A 708 45.16 17.88 -16.45
C THR A 708 44.11 17.01 -15.80
N LEU A 709 44.40 15.72 -15.64
CA LEU A 709 43.51 14.78 -14.98
C LEU A 709 43.39 15.09 -13.49
N ALA A 710 44.50 15.41 -12.82
CA ALA A 710 44.48 15.75 -11.41
C ALA A 710 43.68 17.03 -11.13
N ALA A 711 43.83 18.07 -11.96
CA ALA A 711 43.02 19.27 -11.88
C ALA A 711 41.52 18.96 -12.09
N TRP A 712 41.20 18.04 -13.01
CA TRP A 712 39.83 17.59 -13.21
C TRP A 712 39.29 16.84 -11.99
N ILE A 713 40.06 15.90 -11.41
CA ILE A 713 39.65 15.14 -10.21
C ILE A 713 39.39 16.10 -9.04
N ARG A 714 40.31 17.04 -8.78
CA ARG A 714 40.14 18.05 -7.73
C ARG A 714 38.91 18.92 -7.97
N GLY A 715 38.73 19.43 -9.18
CA GLY A 715 37.65 20.37 -9.50
C GLY A 715 36.28 19.74 -9.75
N LYS A 716 36.18 18.41 -9.92
CA LYS A 716 34.91 17.74 -10.28
C LYS A 716 34.50 16.60 -9.35
N LEU A 717 35.45 15.93 -8.70
CA LEU A 717 35.14 14.80 -7.82
C LEU A 717 35.31 15.15 -6.35
N GLY A 718 36.35 15.91 -6.01
CA GLY A 718 36.78 16.12 -4.62
C GLY A 718 37.45 14.87 -4.02
N PRO A 719 37.97 14.97 -2.77
CA PRO A 719 38.73 13.89 -2.12
C PRO A 719 37.89 12.70 -1.67
N ASP A 720 36.59 12.87 -1.45
CA ASP A 720 35.70 11.83 -0.93
C ASP A 720 34.80 11.27 -2.05
N THR A 721 34.50 9.98 -1.98
CA THR A 721 33.55 9.32 -2.89
C THR A 721 32.42 8.70 -2.09
N PHE A 722 31.19 8.96 -2.51
CA PHE A 722 29.98 8.46 -1.87
C PHE A 722 29.24 7.48 -2.80
N ASN A 723 28.37 6.65 -2.23
CA ASN A 723 27.30 5.99 -2.94
C ASN A 723 25.99 6.60 -2.46
N VAL A 724 25.37 7.42 -3.30
CA VAL A 724 24.08 8.05 -3.05
C VAL A 724 23.03 7.29 -3.84
N GLN A 725 22.20 6.52 -3.13
CA GLN A 725 21.19 5.67 -3.74
C GLN A 725 19.80 6.09 -3.28
N VAL A 726 18.88 6.18 -4.23
CA VAL A 726 17.44 6.29 -3.99
C VAL A 726 16.72 5.03 -4.44
N ASP A 727 15.76 4.60 -3.64
CA ASP A 727 14.85 3.47 -3.89
C ASP A 727 13.38 3.91 -3.73
N GLY A 728 12.42 3.06 -4.08
CA GLY A 728 10.99 3.34 -3.95
C GLY A 728 10.35 3.59 -5.30
N ALA A 729 9.77 4.77 -5.51
CA ALA A 729 9.11 5.13 -6.77
C ALA A 729 10.03 4.99 -8.00
N GLU A 730 11.32 5.30 -7.85
CA GLU A 730 12.33 5.09 -8.87
C GLU A 730 13.65 4.72 -8.18
N ARG A 731 14.36 3.73 -8.72
CA ARG A 731 15.69 3.37 -8.23
C ARG A 731 16.77 4.03 -9.06
N ARG A 732 17.70 4.69 -8.38
CA ARG A 732 18.87 5.33 -8.99
C ARG A 732 20.02 5.37 -8.00
N ALA A 733 21.23 5.16 -8.46
CA ALA A 733 22.44 5.23 -7.63
C ALA A 733 23.51 6.06 -8.34
N GLU A 734 24.13 7.00 -7.62
CA GLU A 734 25.18 7.87 -8.15
C GLU A 734 26.41 7.82 -7.23
N MET A 735 27.60 7.63 -7.83
CA MET A 735 28.88 7.73 -7.11
C MET A 735 29.70 8.96 -7.47
N VAL A 736 29.28 9.69 -8.51
CA VAL A 736 29.94 10.89 -8.99
C VAL A 736 29.02 12.06 -8.66
N PRO A 737 29.50 13.10 -7.95
CA PRO A 737 28.68 14.26 -7.68
C PRO A 737 28.30 14.95 -8.99
N SER A 738 27.11 15.54 -9.01
CA SER A 738 26.71 16.39 -10.14
C SER A 738 27.59 17.62 -10.23
N GLU A 739 28.05 18.11 -9.07
CA GLU A 739 28.97 19.21 -8.95
C GLU A 739 29.77 19.10 -7.67
N TYR A 740 31.07 19.38 -7.74
CA TYR A 740 31.90 19.59 -6.57
C TYR A 740 32.00 21.10 -6.34
N LEU A 741 31.59 21.56 -5.16
CA LEU A 741 31.50 22.98 -4.84
C LEU A 741 32.80 23.56 -4.29
N GLY A 742 33.80 22.72 -4.01
CA GLY A 742 35.01 23.08 -3.26
C GLY A 742 34.83 22.84 -1.76
N ASP A 743 35.90 22.99 -0.98
CA ASP A 743 35.88 22.88 0.48
C ASP A 743 35.24 21.57 1.01
N CYS A 744 35.44 20.46 0.27
CA CYS A 744 34.86 19.15 0.54
C CYS A 744 33.32 19.17 0.62
N GLU A 745 32.69 19.98 -0.25
CA GLU A 745 31.25 20.04 -0.43
C GLU A 745 30.82 19.44 -1.79
N TYR A 746 29.91 18.47 -1.73
CA TYR A 746 29.52 17.62 -2.85
C TYR A 746 28.02 17.74 -3.10
N LEU A 747 27.63 18.10 -4.32
CA LEU A 747 26.23 18.28 -4.70
C LEU A 747 25.77 17.17 -5.64
N PHE A 748 24.75 16.41 -5.21
CA PHE A 748 24.09 15.38 -6.00
C PHE A 748 22.69 15.85 -6.42
N ARG A 749 22.42 15.94 -7.72
CA ARG A 749 21.13 16.38 -8.26
C ARG A 749 20.34 15.18 -8.79
N PHE A 750 19.19 14.93 -8.17
CA PHE A 750 18.24 13.91 -8.61
C PHE A 750 17.03 14.58 -9.26
N ARG A 751 16.74 14.17 -10.50
CA ARG A 751 15.51 14.52 -11.22
C ARG A 751 14.88 13.20 -11.66
N LEU A 752 13.93 12.70 -10.88
CA LEU A 752 13.31 11.40 -11.12
C LEU A 752 12.07 11.53 -12.00
N ASN A 753 11.77 10.46 -12.73
CA ASN A 753 10.75 10.35 -13.75
C ASN A 753 9.48 9.66 -13.25
N ASN A 754 9.54 9.00 -12.10
CA ASN A 754 8.38 8.43 -11.45
C ASN A 754 7.99 9.18 -10.17
N ALA A 755 6.68 9.43 -10.03
CA ALA A 755 6.11 10.03 -8.84
C ALA A 755 5.99 9.00 -7.71
N GLY A 756 5.99 9.44 -6.45
CA GLY A 756 5.77 8.59 -5.29
C GLY A 756 6.89 8.68 -4.26
N ARG A 757 6.81 7.84 -3.22
CA ARG A 757 7.75 7.87 -2.09
C ARG A 757 9.14 7.37 -2.47
N LEU A 758 10.16 7.99 -1.90
CA LEU A 758 11.56 7.63 -2.10
C LEU A 758 12.22 7.28 -0.77
N TRP A 759 13.27 6.46 -0.83
CA TRP A 759 14.15 6.17 0.30
C TRP A 759 15.58 6.47 -0.09
N LEU A 760 16.22 7.37 0.66
CA LEU A 760 17.59 7.81 0.44
C LEU A 760 18.56 7.02 1.32
N ASN A 761 19.61 6.47 0.70
CA ASN A 761 20.73 5.83 1.35
C ASN A 761 22.04 6.51 0.90
N VAL A 762 22.92 6.81 1.86
CA VAL A 762 24.19 7.50 1.62
C VAL A 762 25.29 6.76 2.35
N SER A 763 26.33 6.38 1.63
CA SER A 763 27.52 5.72 2.21
C SER A 763 28.80 6.32 1.65
N LEU A 764 29.77 6.59 2.51
CA LEU A 764 31.14 6.92 2.13
C LEU A 764 31.86 5.65 1.67
N LEU A 765 32.38 5.68 0.44
CA LEU A 765 33.11 4.57 -0.16
C LEU A 765 34.62 4.74 -0.02
N TYR A 766 35.12 5.93 -0.34
CA TYR A 766 36.55 6.22 -0.42
C TYR A 766 36.84 7.64 0.08
N GLU A 767 38.02 7.83 0.66
CA GLU A 767 38.57 9.13 1.06
C GLU A 767 39.93 9.32 0.36
N ASP A 768 40.57 10.48 0.54
CA ASP A 768 41.93 10.75 0.04
C ASP A 768 42.10 10.51 -1.48
N TYR A 769 41.06 10.78 -2.25
CA TYR A 769 40.94 10.53 -3.69
C TYR A 769 41.01 9.05 -4.10
N GLU A 770 40.99 8.07 -3.18
CA GLU A 770 41.16 6.64 -3.47
C GLU A 770 40.11 6.10 -4.47
N GLY A 771 38.95 6.76 -4.57
CA GLY A 771 37.92 6.49 -5.58
C GLY A 771 38.35 6.75 -7.02
N PHE A 772 39.48 7.42 -7.27
CA PHE A 772 40.05 7.62 -8.61
C PHE A 772 41.57 7.46 -8.64
N LYS A 773 42.28 7.76 -7.54
CA LYS A 773 43.73 7.93 -7.41
C LYS A 773 44.53 7.04 -8.35
N GLU A 774 45.47 7.62 -9.08
CA GLU A 774 46.45 6.90 -9.88
C GLU A 774 47.74 6.78 -9.08
N ILE A 775 48.16 5.54 -8.83
CA ILE A 775 49.41 5.25 -8.13
C ILE A 775 50.34 4.51 -9.08
N ASP A 776 51.64 4.77 -8.96
CA ASP A 776 52.64 3.95 -9.62
C ASP A 776 52.74 2.61 -8.91
N ALA A 777 52.15 1.60 -9.50
CA ALA A 777 52.35 0.21 -9.11
C ALA A 777 52.77 -0.58 -10.33
N GLU A 778 53.59 -1.61 -10.12
CA GLU A 778 53.84 -2.57 -11.18
C GLU A 778 52.52 -3.23 -11.60
N LYS A 779 52.47 -3.65 -12.87
CA LYS A 779 51.27 -4.28 -13.44
C LYS A 779 50.83 -5.47 -12.59
N GLY A 780 49.58 -5.46 -12.13
CA GLY A 780 49.03 -6.52 -11.27
C GLY A 780 49.47 -6.48 -9.80
N SER A 781 50.31 -5.54 -9.37
CA SER A 781 50.75 -5.40 -7.97
C SER A 781 50.04 -4.27 -7.22
N ARG A 782 49.22 -3.48 -7.92
CA ARG A 782 48.47 -2.35 -7.35
C ARG A 782 47.62 -2.81 -6.15
N PRO A 783 47.75 -2.19 -4.97
CA PRO A 783 46.84 -2.46 -3.87
C PRO A 783 45.43 -1.96 -4.22
N ARG A 784 44.42 -2.73 -3.81
CA ARG A 784 43.02 -2.31 -3.97
C ARG A 784 42.78 -1.00 -3.19
N PRO A 785 41.98 -0.06 -3.73
CA PRO A 785 41.52 1.10 -2.96
C PRO A 785 40.86 0.67 -1.66
N ARG A 786 41.11 1.40 -0.57
CA ARG A 786 40.50 1.09 0.74
C ARG A 786 39.01 1.44 0.70
N LEU A 787 38.19 0.43 0.45
CA LEU A 787 36.74 0.55 0.51
C LEU A 787 36.25 0.65 1.97
N LEU A 788 35.61 1.77 2.32
CA LEU A 788 35.11 2.05 3.67
C LEU A 788 33.68 1.53 3.90
N MET A 789 32.77 1.76 2.95
CA MET A 789 31.33 1.46 3.08
C MET A 789 30.71 2.03 4.37
N GLN A 790 31.19 3.19 4.83
CA GLN A 790 30.68 3.82 6.04
C GLN A 790 29.35 4.50 5.74
N ARG A 791 28.29 4.08 6.42
CA ARG A 791 26.98 4.70 6.28
C ARG A 791 26.99 6.12 6.87
N LEU A 792 26.49 7.08 6.09
CA LEU A 792 26.26 8.45 6.54
C LEU A 792 24.81 8.66 7.01
N VAL A 793 23.89 7.77 6.66
CA VAL A 793 22.55 7.69 7.24
C VAL A 793 22.37 6.34 7.92
N ALA A 794 21.91 6.33 9.17
CA ALA A 794 21.84 5.10 9.98
C ALA A 794 20.89 4.06 9.36
N GLU A 795 19.75 4.53 8.86
CA GLU A 795 18.72 3.77 8.17
C GLU A 795 18.25 4.56 6.92
N PRO A 796 17.68 3.90 5.89
CA PRO A 796 17.18 4.59 4.71
C PRO A 796 16.15 5.67 5.07
N LEU A 797 16.43 6.92 4.69
CA LEU A 797 15.60 8.07 4.99
C LEU A 797 14.43 8.15 4.00
N GLU A 798 13.19 8.12 4.49
CA GLU A 798 12.01 8.29 3.64
C GLU A 798 11.86 9.76 3.23
N LEU A 799 11.96 10.04 1.92
CA LEU A 799 11.71 11.34 1.32
C LEU A 799 10.30 11.35 0.71
N ASN A 800 9.39 12.09 1.33
CA ASN A 800 8.03 12.29 0.81
C ASN A 800 7.92 13.65 0.09
N LEU A 801 8.52 13.75 -1.11
CA LEU A 801 8.59 14.99 -1.91
C LEU A 801 7.42 15.15 -2.90
N CYS A 802 6.42 14.28 -2.81
CA CYS A 802 5.36 14.14 -3.78
C CYS A 802 3.99 14.36 -3.11
N ASP A 803 3.10 15.09 -3.78
CA ASP A 803 1.70 15.21 -3.35
C ASP A 803 0.98 13.85 -3.52
N ASP A 804 0.05 13.52 -2.63
CA ASP A 804 -0.76 12.29 -2.71
C ASP A 804 -1.56 12.18 -4.03
N ALA A 805 -1.76 13.30 -4.72
CA ALA A 805 -2.34 13.36 -6.06
C ALA A 805 -1.41 12.79 -7.17
N CYS A 806 -0.10 12.84 -6.99
CA CYS A 806 0.88 12.30 -7.95
C CYS A 806 1.09 10.79 -7.73
N ARG A 807 0.33 9.98 -8.48
CA ARG A 807 0.39 8.51 -8.36
C ARG A 807 1.66 7.93 -9.01
N PRO A 808 2.35 6.97 -8.37
CA PRO A 808 3.44 6.23 -9.00
C PRO A 808 2.94 5.45 -10.20
N TYR A 809 3.66 5.55 -11.31
CA TYR A 809 3.52 4.66 -12.44
C TYR A 809 4.18 3.32 -12.15
N ILE A 810 3.49 2.25 -12.50
CA ILE A 810 3.98 0.87 -12.37
C ILE A 810 3.76 0.21 -13.73
N PRO A 811 4.83 -0.16 -14.46
CA PRO A 811 4.72 -0.81 -15.74
C PRO A 811 4.09 -2.20 -15.58
N PRO A 812 3.41 -2.71 -16.63
CA PRO A 812 3.01 -4.11 -16.65
C PRO A 812 4.25 -4.99 -16.55
N ARG A 813 4.09 -6.17 -15.95
CA ARG A 813 5.19 -7.14 -15.92
C ARG A 813 5.53 -7.55 -17.35
N LEU A 814 6.82 -7.75 -17.59
CA LEU A 814 7.33 -8.30 -18.84
C LEU A 814 6.56 -9.59 -19.20
N GLY A 815 5.89 -9.60 -20.35
CA GLY A 815 5.07 -10.71 -20.84
C GLY A 815 3.57 -10.70 -20.46
N GLU A 816 3.11 -9.79 -19.60
CA GLU A 816 1.67 -9.64 -19.29
C GLU A 816 0.98 -8.68 -20.29
N PRO A 817 -0.29 -8.97 -20.70
CA PRO A 817 -1.06 -8.06 -21.53
C PRO A 817 -1.31 -6.72 -20.83
N VAL A 818 -1.38 -5.63 -21.62
CA VAL A 818 -1.52 -4.24 -21.14
C VAL A 818 -2.96 -3.94 -20.73
N ASP A 819 -3.54 -4.78 -19.89
CA ASP A 819 -4.92 -4.58 -19.45
C ASP A 819 -4.97 -3.61 -18.26
N HIS A 820 -3.86 -3.48 -17.50
CA HIS A 820 -3.77 -2.66 -16.29
C HIS A 820 -2.41 -1.97 -16.12
N ILE A 821 -2.26 -0.75 -16.63
CA ILE A 821 -1.16 0.15 -16.22
C ILE A 821 -1.62 0.95 -15.01
N TYR A 822 -0.93 0.83 -13.88
CA TYR A 822 -1.21 1.65 -12.70
C TYR A 822 -0.50 3.00 -12.80
N GLY A 823 -1.18 4.07 -12.38
CA GLY A 823 -0.58 5.39 -12.19
C GLY A 823 -0.62 6.34 -13.39
N LEU A 824 -1.07 5.89 -14.57
CA LEU A 824 -1.26 6.81 -15.69
C LEU A 824 -2.52 7.68 -15.52
N PRO A 825 -2.41 9.01 -15.66
CA PRO A 825 -3.58 9.87 -15.76
C PRO A 825 -4.30 9.59 -17.08
N THR A 826 -5.54 9.11 -17.02
CA THR A 826 -6.38 8.76 -18.19
C THR A 826 -6.97 9.99 -18.91
N SER A 827 -6.21 11.07 -19.12
CA SER A 827 -6.63 12.15 -20.02
C SER A 827 -5.45 12.84 -20.69
N THR A 828 -5.37 12.75 -22.02
CA THR A 828 -5.56 13.85 -23.00
C THR A 828 -4.88 13.44 -24.31
N ASP A 829 -5.57 13.58 -25.44
CA ASP A 829 -5.04 13.34 -26.80
C ASP A 829 -3.66 14.00 -27.05
N ASP A 830 -3.31 15.06 -26.31
CA ASP A 830 -1.99 15.73 -26.32
C ASP A 830 -0.80 14.86 -25.85
N LYS A 831 -1.00 13.95 -24.88
CA LYS A 831 0.10 13.11 -24.36
C LYS A 831 0.46 11.99 -25.34
N ASP A 832 -0.54 11.44 -26.02
CA ASP A 832 -0.35 10.43 -27.06
C ASP A 832 0.27 11.06 -28.32
N ALA A 833 -0.05 12.33 -28.62
CA ALA A 833 0.66 13.12 -29.63
C ALA A 833 2.13 13.40 -29.28
N GLN A 834 2.44 13.76 -28.02
CA GLN A 834 3.82 13.91 -27.53
C GLN A 834 4.61 12.59 -27.49
N LEU A 835 3.92 11.47 -27.26
CA LEU A 835 4.50 10.14 -27.40
C LEU A 835 4.85 9.88 -28.87
N ALA A 836 4.00 10.26 -29.82
CA ALA A 836 4.23 10.08 -31.26
C ALA A 836 5.37 10.96 -31.83
N ASP A 837 5.58 12.17 -31.31
CA ASP A 837 6.54 13.17 -31.82
C ASP A 837 8.00 13.01 -31.32
N ARG A 838 8.35 11.88 -30.71
CA ARG A 838 9.69 11.69 -30.12
C ARG A 838 10.79 11.55 -31.17
N PRO A 839 12.00 12.05 -30.87
CA PRO A 839 13.15 11.84 -31.74
C PRO A 839 13.56 10.37 -31.80
N ASP A 840 14.26 10.01 -32.87
CA ASP A 840 14.94 8.72 -32.96
C ASP A 840 16.04 8.65 -31.88
N CYS A 841 16.15 7.53 -31.16
CA CYS A 841 17.16 7.37 -30.11
C CYS A 841 18.59 7.47 -30.68
N SER A 842 18.77 7.22 -31.98
CA SER A 842 20.05 7.40 -32.67
C SER A 842 20.56 8.86 -32.69
N THR A 843 19.66 9.83 -32.48
CA THR A 843 19.97 11.28 -32.49
C THR A 843 20.23 11.86 -31.09
N LEU A 844 19.95 11.10 -30.04
CA LEU A 844 20.20 11.51 -28.65
C LEU A 844 21.60 11.07 -28.22
N ASP A 845 22.27 11.89 -27.41
CA ASP A 845 23.52 11.50 -26.75
C ASP A 845 23.20 10.67 -25.49
N PRO A 846 23.34 9.32 -25.52
CA PRO A 846 22.96 8.46 -24.40
C PRO A 846 23.80 8.71 -23.14
N LEU A 847 25.04 9.21 -23.29
CA LEU A 847 25.91 9.51 -22.16
C LEU A 847 25.46 10.75 -21.38
N ARG A 848 24.74 11.65 -22.06
CA ARG A 848 24.28 12.93 -21.49
C ARG A 848 22.78 12.93 -21.21
N THR A 849 22.06 11.95 -21.74
CA THR A 849 20.60 11.92 -21.79
C THR A 849 20.10 10.55 -21.35
N PRO A 850 19.58 10.39 -20.12
CA PRO A 850 19.12 9.10 -19.61
C PRO A 850 18.03 8.50 -20.50
N LEU A 851 18.29 7.35 -21.14
CA LEU A 851 17.35 6.77 -22.10
C LEU A 851 16.12 6.11 -21.45
N GLY A 852 16.20 5.84 -20.14
CA GLY A 852 15.11 5.28 -19.36
C GLY A 852 15.45 5.17 -17.87
N HIS A 853 14.51 4.62 -17.11
CA HIS A 853 14.52 4.65 -15.65
C HIS A 853 14.03 3.33 -15.05
N TRP A 854 14.51 3.02 -13.85
CA TRP A 854 14.13 1.80 -13.13
C TRP A 854 12.97 2.07 -12.17
N VAL A 855 11.79 1.55 -12.48
CA VAL A 855 10.58 1.74 -11.67
C VAL A 855 10.07 0.39 -11.14
N PRO A 856 9.38 0.35 -9.99
CA PRO A 856 8.90 -0.90 -9.40
C PRO A 856 8.01 -1.71 -10.33
N SER A 857 8.25 -3.01 -10.42
CA SER A 857 7.47 -3.96 -11.21
C SER A 857 6.19 -4.42 -10.48
N ASN A 858 6.10 -4.18 -9.17
CA ASN A 858 4.91 -4.48 -8.38
C ASN A 858 4.59 -3.35 -7.39
N PRO A 859 3.30 -3.00 -7.19
CA PRO A 859 2.91 -2.02 -6.17
C PRO A 859 3.36 -2.35 -4.73
N HIS A 860 3.61 -3.63 -4.42
CA HIS A 860 4.14 -4.07 -3.13
C HIS A 860 5.62 -3.76 -2.94
N ASP A 861 6.38 -3.57 -4.02
CA ASP A 861 7.79 -3.20 -3.95
C ASP A 861 7.97 -1.71 -3.56
N LEU A 862 6.88 -0.93 -3.53
CA LEU A 862 6.81 0.43 -2.98
C LEU A 862 6.68 0.47 -1.44
N VAL A 863 6.54 -0.68 -0.77
CA VAL A 863 6.35 -0.76 0.69
C VAL A 863 7.70 -0.99 1.36
N TYR A 864 8.51 0.08 1.47
CA TYR A 864 9.84 0.13 2.09
C TYR A 864 10.90 -0.72 1.37
N PRO A 865 12.10 -0.18 1.05
CA PRO A 865 13.13 -0.98 0.42
C PRO A 865 13.52 -2.12 1.36
N PRO A 866 13.50 -3.38 0.91
CA PRO A 866 14.28 -4.38 1.58
C PRO A 866 15.74 -3.99 1.34
N LEU A 867 16.41 -3.46 2.37
CA LEU A 867 17.76 -3.81 2.85
C LEU A 867 18.70 -2.62 3.10
N PRO A 868 19.29 -2.52 4.30
CA PRO A 868 20.51 -1.76 4.49
C PRO A 868 21.70 -2.48 3.83
N VAL A 869 22.49 -1.73 3.05
CA VAL A 869 23.81 -2.19 2.55
C VAL A 869 24.82 -2.12 3.72
N PRO A 870 25.68 -3.13 3.95
CA PRO A 870 25.85 -4.38 3.21
C PRO A 870 25.18 -5.57 3.93
N LEU A 871 24.30 -6.32 3.26
CA LEU A 871 23.72 -7.55 3.81
C LEU A 871 24.05 -8.74 2.93
N GLN A 872 24.80 -9.69 3.50
CA GLN A 872 25.25 -10.94 2.87
C GLN A 872 24.12 -11.91 2.46
N HIS A 873 22.85 -11.64 2.77
CA HIS A 873 21.77 -12.60 2.60
C HIS A 873 20.43 -11.92 2.31
N SER A 874 20.17 -11.59 1.04
CA SER A 874 18.81 -11.26 0.59
C SER A 874 18.59 -10.95 -0.90
N ARG A 875 17.53 -11.54 -1.46
CA ARG A 875 16.80 -11.37 -2.75
C ARG A 875 17.47 -10.55 -3.88
N PRO A 876 17.65 -11.14 -5.07
CA PRO A 876 18.08 -10.41 -6.26
C PRO A 876 17.04 -9.35 -6.67
N MET A 877 17.52 -8.26 -7.28
CA MET A 877 16.71 -7.23 -7.94
C MET A 877 15.83 -7.76 -9.07
N ALA A 878 16.17 -8.93 -9.61
CA ALA A 878 15.43 -9.58 -10.69
C ALA A 878 13.94 -9.72 -10.33
N GLY A 879 13.09 -9.07 -11.11
CA GLY A 879 11.64 -9.02 -10.95
C GLY A 879 11.10 -7.96 -10.00
N LEU A 880 11.93 -7.08 -9.42
CA LEU A 880 11.51 -6.00 -8.53
C LEU A 880 11.39 -4.64 -9.24
N TYR A 881 12.27 -4.36 -10.19
CA TYR A 881 12.24 -3.12 -10.97
C TYR A 881 12.26 -3.43 -12.45
N THR A 882 11.48 -2.69 -13.22
CA THR A 882 11.42 -2.78 -14.68
C THR A 882 11.97 -1.50 -15.28
N PHE A 883 12.81 -1.65 -16.29
CA PHE A 883 13.32 -0.52 -17.06
C PHE A 883 12.23 0.05 -17.96
N VAL A 884 12.03 1.36 -17.89
CA VAL A 884 11.02 2.10 -18.68
C VAL A 884 11.71 3.18 -19.51
N PRO A 885 11.65 3.08 -20.85
CA PRO A 885 12.20 4.12 -21.74
C PRO A 885 11.40 5.43 -21.68
N SER A 886 12.08 6.58 -21.64
CA SER A 886 11.43 7.88 -21.37
C SER A 886 11.60 8.95 -22.46
N LEU A 887 12.56 8.81 -23.39
CA LEU A 887 12.99 9.93 -24.26
C LEU A 887 12.88 9.71 -25.77
N CYS A 888 12.75 8.48 -26.23
CA CYS A 888 12.78 8.19 -27.67
C CYS A 888 12.05 6.89 -28.02
N HIS A 889 11.75 6.70 -29.31
CA HIS A 889 10.93 5.59 -29.81
C HIS A 889 11.65 4.24 -29.95
N ALA A 890 12.99 4.20 -29.81
CA ALA A 890 13.80 3.08 -30.31
C ALA A 890 13.77 1.81 -29.42
N TRP A 891 12.69 1.59 -28.69
CA TRP A 891 12.47 0.41 -27.85
C TRP A 891 11.23 -0.37 -28.29
N ASN A 892 10.55 0.04 -29.37
CA ASN A 892 9.43 -0.70 -29.95
C ASN A 892 9.88 -1.50 -31.17
N HIS A 893 10.64 -2.57 -30.95
CA HIS A 893 11.07 -3.52 -31.98
C HIS A 893 10.68 -4.95 -31.62
N ASP A 894 10.75 -5.86 -32.58
CA ASP A 894 10.35 -7.27 -32.40
C ASP A 894 11.39 -8.11 -31.62
N GLY A 895 12.54 -7.52 -31.31
CA GLY A 895 13.62 -8.15 -30.55
C GLY A 895 13.44 -8.10 -29.02
N LEU A 896 12.33 -7.55 -28.53
CA LEU A 896 11.98 -7.55 -27.10
C LEU A 896 11.59 -8.96 -26.65
N ARG A 897 12.06 -9.41 -25.49
CA ARG A 897 12.03 -10.81 -25.00
C ARG A 897 10.70 -11.60 -25.06
N PHE A 898 9.55 -10.95 -25.18
CA PHE A 898 8.23 -11.63 -25.25
C PHE A 898 7.49 -11.36 -26.56
N ARG A 899 8.23 -10.99 -27.61
CA ARG A 899 7.72 -10.70 -28.95
C ARG A 899 8.15 -11.75 -29.97
N ASP A 900 7.42 -11.82 -31.08
CA ASP A 900 7.77 -12.68 -32.19
C ASP A 900 9.05 -12.17 -32.87
N HIS A 901 10.15 -12.90 -32.67
CA HIS A 901 11.47 -12.56 -33.19
C HIS A 901 11.66 -12.87 -34.68
N ALA A 902 10.66 -13.42 -35.37
CA ALA A 902 10.79 -13.86 -36.76
C ALA A 902 11.34 -12.76 -37.69
N SER A 903 11.01 -11.49 -37.45
CA SER A 903 11.52 -10.38 -38.25
C SER A 903 13.02 -10.11 -38.02
N CYS A 904 13.53 -10.32 -36.81
CA CYS A 904 14.94 -10.12 -36.43
C CYS A 904 15.90 -11.07 -37.15
N VAL A 905 15.41 -12.25 -37.51
CA VAL A 905 16.19 -13.35 -38.11
C VAL A 905 15.73 -13.68 -39.53
N LYS A 906 14.88 -12.84 -40.12
CA LYS A 906 14.34 -13.02 -41.47
C LYS A 906 15.40 -12.79 -42.54
N GLU A 907 16.08 -11.65 -42.47
CA GLU A 907 17.13 -11.29 -43.40
C GLU A 907 18.45 -11.85 -42.89
N GLU A 908 19.28 -12.34 -43.80
CA GLU A 908 20.57 -12.82 -43.36
C GLU A 908 21.44 -11.66 -42.84
N TYR A 909 22.06 -11.87 -41.67
CA TYR A 909 22.91 -10.89 -40.99
C TYR A 909 23.98 -11.56 -40.14
N ALA A 910 25.15 -10.95 -39.99
CA ALA A 910 26.26 -11.52 -39.23
C ALA A 910 26.91 -10.47 -38.30
N VAL A 911 27.03 -10.81 -37.02
CA VAL A 911 27.62 -9.95 -35.98
C VAL A 911 28.87 -10.59 -35.37
N PHE A 912 29.96 -9.83 -35.34
CA PHE A 912 31.21 -10.22 -34.68
C PHE A 912 31.37 -9.47 -33.36
N LEU A 913 31.44 -10.19 -32.25
CA LEU A 913 31.67 -9.66 -30.91
C LEU A 913 33.12 -9.94 -30.50
N LEU A 914 33.89 -8.89 -30.25
CA LEU A 914 35.30 -8.98 -29.85
C LEU A 914 35.48 -8.33 -28.49
N GLY A 915 36.13 -9.00 -27.54
CA GLY A 915 36.40 -8.33 -26.28
C GLY A 915 36.52 -9.23 -25.08
N ASP A 916 36.20 -8.63 -23.94
CA ASP A 916 36.24 -9.31 -22.66
C ASP A 916 34.97 -10.13 -22.37
N SER A 917 34.80 -10.47 -21.09
CA SER A 917 33.72 -11.32 -20.62
C SER A 917 32.32 -10.69 -20.77
N HIS A 918 32.22 -9.37 -20.92
CA HIS A 918 30.96 -8.67 -21.18
C HIS A 918 30.53 -8.79 -22.66
N ALA A 919 31.46 -8.74 -23.62
CA ALA A 919 31.17 -9.06 -25.03
C ALA A 919 30.62 -10.49 -25.19
N ARG A 920 31.17 -11.43 -24.43
CA ARG A 920 30.68 -12.82 -24.37
C ARG A 920 29.27 -12.93 -23.79
N ALA A 921 28.98 -12.17 -22.75
CA ALA A 921 27.65 -12.13 -22.14
C ALA A 921 26.59 -11.62 -23.14
N ILE A 922 26.90 -10.58 -23.90
CA ILE A 922 26.00 -10.03 -24.94
C ILE A 922 25.69 -11.09 -25.99
N TYR A 923 26.71 -11.82 -26.47
CA TYR A 923 26.53 -12.91 -27.42
C TYR A 923 25.54 -13.95 -26.89
N ASP A 924 25.73 -14.40 -25.64
CA ASP A 924 24.89 -15.45 -25.06
C ASP A 924 23.45 -14.95 -24.87
N ILE A 925 23.25 -13.72 -24.36
CA ILE A 925 21.90 -13.16 -24.15
C ILE A 925 21.16 -12.96 -25.49
N VAL A 926 21.82 -12.38 -26.51
CA VAL A 926 21.20 -12.17 -27.84
C VAL A 926 20.80 -13.51 -28.46
N LYS A 927 21.71 -14.49 -28.43
CA LYS A 927 21.44 -15.82 -28.98
C LYS A 927 20.30 -16.49 -28.24
N HIS A 928 20.33 -16.48 -26.91
CA HIS A 928 19.31 -17.08 -26.05
C HIS A 928 17.93 -16.49 -26.33
N ARG A 929 17.83 -15.15 -26.34
CA ARG A 929 16.58 -14.44 -26.58
C ARG A 929 16.01 -14.71 -27.97
N LEU A 930 16.80 -14.44 -29.03
CA LEU A 930 16.31 -14.57 -30.40
C LEU A 930 16.00 -16.02 -30.81
N SER A 931 16.49 -17.01 -30.06
CA SER A 931 16.08 -18.42 -30.21
C SER A 931 14.67 -18.70 -29.68
N GLY A 932 13.95 -17.70 -29.16
CA GLY A 932 12.59 -17.82 -28.64
C GLY A 932 12.51 -18.25 -27.17
N ASN A 933 13.62 -18.12 -26.41
CA ASN A 933 13.62 -18.42 -24.99
C ASN A 933 13.12 -17.24 -24.16
N ASP A 934 12.15 -17.52 -23.29
CA ASP A 934 11.47 -16.51 -22.47
C ASP A 934 12.20 -16.19 -21.15
N SER A 935 13.33 -16.83 -20.82
CA SER A 935 14.09 -16.61 -19.57
C SER A 935 15.24 -15.60 -19.73
N VAL A 936 15.70 -14.95 -18.65
CA VAL A 936 16.95 -14.17 -18.67
C VAL A 936 18.09 -15.17 -18.83
N GLU A 937 19.07 -14.87 -19.68
CA GLU A 937 20.31 -15.66 -19.70
C GLU A 937 21.11 -15.37 -18.42
N ASP A 938 21.34 -16.42 -17.63
CA ASP A 938 22.05 -16.34 -16.34
C ASP A 938 23.43 -16.99 -16.39
N LYS A 939 23.80 -17.60 -17.53
CA LYS A 939 25.08 -18.22 -17.73
C LYS A 939 25.73 -17.75 -19.00
N SER A 940 26.99 -17.39 -18.84
CA SER A 940 27.91 -17.32 -19.95
C SER A 940 28.99 -18.36 -19.73
N MET A 941 28.99 -19.43 -20.51
CA MET A 941 30.06 -20.45 -20.47
C MET A 941 31.40 -19.82 -20.87
N LYS A 942 32.46 -20.01 -20.07
CA LYS A 942 33.79 -19.47 -20.37
C LYS A 942 34.37 -20.22 -21.57
N ALA A 943 34.56 -19.51 -22.67
CA ALA A 943 35.12 -20.04 -23.91
C ALA A 943 35.86 -18.91 -24.62
N ASP A 944 37.01 -19.23 -25.21
CA ASP A 944 37.83 -18.26 -25.94
C ASP A 944 37.20 -17.85 -27.28
N SER A 945 36.33 -18.69 -27.82
CA SER A 945 35.49 -18.35 -28.96
C SER A 945 34.14 -19.05 -28.86
N LYS A 946 33.12 -18.41 -29.43
CA LYS A 946 31.79 -19.00 -29.61
C LYS A 946 31.28 -18.61 -30.97
N SER A 947 30.57 -19.51 -31.63
CA SER A 947 29.81 -19.19 -32.83
C SER A 947 28.48 -19.93 -32.84
N GLY A 948 27.52 -19.38 -33.55
CA GLY A 948 26.20 -19.97 -33.69
C GLY A 948 25.31 -19.14 -34.57
N ALA A 949 24.35 -19.81 -35.20
CA ALA A 949 23.28 -19.18 -35.94
C ALA A 949 21.96 -19.28 -35.18
N VAL A 950 21.13 -18.26 -35.31
CA VAL A 950 19.70 -18.26 -34.98
C VAL A 950 18.99 -17.94 -36.29
N ASP A 951 18.47 -18.97 -36.95
CA ASP A 951 17.99 -18.90 -38.35
C ASP A 951 19.00 -18.17 -39.26
N ASN A 952 18.64 -17.01 -39.82
CA ASN A 952 19.53 -16.28 -40.74
C ASN A 952 20.47 -15.28 -40.03
N LEU A 953 20.46 -15.19 -38.70
CA LEU A 953 21.39 -14.38 -37.92
C LEU A 953 22.59 -15.21 -37.45
N TYR A 954 23.78 -14.90 -37.92
CA TYR A 954 25.03 -15.50 -37.47
C TYR A 954 25.74 -14.62 -36.43
N LEU A 955 26.14 -15.21 -35.31
CA LEU A 955 26.86 -14.53 -34.24
C LEU A 955 28.20 -15.25 -34.01
N GLU A 956 29.27 -14.49 -33.82
CA GLU A 956 30.56 -15.03 -33.38
C GLU A 956 31.14 -14.13 -32.28
N PHE A 957 31.53 -14.73 -31.17
CA PHE A 957 32.29 -14.09 -30.10
C PHE A 957 33.74 -14.57 -30.13
N ARG A 958 34.68 -13.63 -29.92
CA ARG A 958 36.09 -13.93 -29.66
C ARG A 958 36.62 -13.20 -28.44
N TRP A 959 37.29 -13.95 -27.59
CA TRP A 959 37.98 -13.45 -26.41
C TRP A 959 39.21 -12.65 -26.80
N ASP A 960 39.15 -11.36 -26.52
CA ASP A 960 40.25 -10.42 -26.68
C ASP A 960 40.06 -9.23 -25.72
N PRO A 961 40.26 -9.43 -24.42
CA PRO A 961 39.94 -8.45 -23.39
C PRO A 961 40.77 -7.16 -23.49
N PHE A 962 41.84 -7.16 -24.30
CA PHE A 962 42.77 -6.05 -24.47
C PHE A 962 42.81 -5.52 -25.92
N LEU A 963 41.95 -6.02 -26.81
CA LEU A 963 41.84 -5.61 -28.22
C LEU A 963 43.16 -5.73 -29.00
N LYS A 964 43.89 -6.84 -28.81
CA LYS A 964 45.18 -7.12 -29.47
C LYS A 964 45.14 -8.30 -30.44
N ALA A 965 44.01 -8.97 -30.58
CA ALA A 965 43.88 -10.14 -31.42
C ALA A 965 44.03 -9.78 -32.90
N ASP A 966 44.81 -10.59 -33.61
CA ASP A 966 44.98 -10.46 -35.05
C ASP A 966 43.83 -11.15 -35.78
N VAL A 967 42.81 -10.39 -36.18
CA VAL A 967 41.63 -10.91 -36.89
C VAL A 967 41.87 -10.92 -38.40
N SER A 968 41.88 -12.11 -39.02
CA SER A 968 42.14 -12.25 -40.46
C SER A 968 41.08 -11.54 -41.33
N CYS A 969 41.47 -11.05 -42.50
CA CYS A 969 40.52 -10.44 -43.45
C CYS A 969 39.40 -11.41 -43.87
N ASP A 970 39.69 -12.70 -43.96
CA ASP A 970 38.67 -13.73 -44.26
C ASP A 970 37.63 -13.86 -43.14
N THR A 971 38.01 -13.55 -41.90
CA THR A 971 37.05 -13.44 -40.80
C THR A 971 36.24 -12.17 -40.92
N ILE A 972 36.90 -11.01 -41.08
CA ILE A 972 36.24 -9.70 -41.20
C ILE A 972 35.17 -9.68 -42.29
N ARG A 973 35.45 -10.28 -43.46
CA ARG A 973 34.53 -10.32 -44.61
C ARG A 973 33.22 -11.07 -44.35
N ARG A 974 33.15 -11.91 -43.32
CA ARG A 974 31.96 -12.71 -42.99
C ARG A 974 30.91 -11.94 -42.19
N PHE A 975 31.23 -10.74 -41.70
CA PHE A 975 30.38 -10.02 -40.76
C PHE A 975 29.93 -8.66 -41.29
N ASP A 976 28.68 -8.33 -41.00
CA ASP A 976 28.05 -7.05 -41.34
C ASP A 976 28.28 -6.00 -40.23
N SER A 977 28.50 -6.46 -38.99
CA SER A 977 28.67 -5.61 -37.81
C SER A 977 29.75 -6.09 -36.86
N PHE A 978 30.44 -5.15 -36.24
CA PHE A 978 31.51 -5.39 -35.26
C PHE A 978 31.16 -4.73 -33.93
N ALA A 979 31.01 -5.53 -32.89
CA ALA A 979 30.71 -5.11 -31.54
C ALA A 979 31.91 -5.36 -30.64
N ILE A 980 32.32 -4.38 -29.84
CA ILE A 980 33.43 -4.53 -28.91
C ILE A 980 33.03 -4.23 -27.47
N SER A 981 33.64 -4.94 -26.52
CA SER A 981 33.57 -4.61 -25.09
C SER A 981 34.93 -4.84 -24.44
N THR A 982 35.46 -3.82 -23.77
CA THR A 982 36.79 -3.88 -23.14
C THR A 982 36.86 -2.87 -21.99
N GLY A 983 37.96 -2.90 -21.22
CA GLY A 983 38.23 -1.98 -20.13
C GLY A 983 37.99 -2.56 -18.75
N SER A 984 37.03 -3.49 -18.59
CA SER A 984 36.82 -4.19 -17.32
C SER A 984 38.07 -4.98 -16.91
N HIS A 985 38.68 -5.69 -17.84
CA HIS A 985 39.91 -6.46 -17.58
C HIS A 985 41.15 -5.57 -17.45
N GLU A 986 41.24 -4.49 -18.22
CA GLU A 986 42.30 -3.50 -18.03
C GLU A 986 42.27 -2.92 -16.62
N ALA A 987 41.10 -2.50 -16.14
CA ALA A 987 40.93 -1.96 -14.79
C ALA A 987 41.00 -3.02 -13.67
N CYS A 988 40.75 -4.29 -13.96
CA CYS A 988 40.86 -5.35 -12.94
C CYS A 988 42.30 -5.84 -12.74
N TRP A 989 43.11 -5.88 -13.81
CA TRP A 989 44.42 -6.56 -13.77
C TRP A 989 45.60 -5.65 -14.06
N ASN A 990 45.41 -4.67 -14.94
CA ASN A 990 46.52 -3.87 -15.47
C ASN A 990 46.57 -2.50 -14.81
N CYS A 991 45.41 -1.96 -14.40
CA CYS A 991 45.23 -0.64 -13.82
C CYS A 991 46.06 0.45 -14.51
N PRO A 992 45.98 0.55 -15.85
CA PRO A 992 46.76 1.55 -16.58
C PRO A 992 46.39 2.97 -16.14
N SER A 993 47.28 3.92 -16.40
CA SER A 993 46.90 5.32 -16.34
C SER A 993 45.77 5.59 -17.32
N THR A 994 44.89 6.51 -16.95
CA THR A 994 43.74 6.90 -17.76
C THR A 994 44.18 7.39 -19.13
N SER A 995 45.28 8.15 -19.21
CA SER A 995 45.88 8.60 -20.47
C SER A 995 46.33 7.43 -21.36
N SER A 996 46.98 6.41 -20.79
CA SER A 996 47.42 5.22 -21.54
C SER A 996 46.24 4.41 -22.05
N TRP A 997 45.18 4.26 -21.25
CA TRP A 997 43.99 3.52 -21.64
C TRP A 997 43.21 4.25 -22.75
N LEU A 998 42.98 5.56 -22.60
CA LEU A 998 42.30 6.37 -23.62
C LEU A 998 43.07 6.41 -24.95
N ALA A 999 44.40 6.48 -24.91
CA ALA A 999 45.23 6.40 -26.10
C ALA A 999 45.06 5.05 -26.82
N SER A 1000 44.98 3.95 -26.08
CA SER A 1000 44.71 2.62 -26.65
C SER A 1000 43.32 2.53 -27.27
N MET A 1001 42.31 3.12 -26.64
CA MET A 1001 40.94 3.14 -27.17
C MET A 1001 40.83 3.99 -28.44
N ASP A 1002 41.40 5.21 -28.46
CA ASP A 1002 41.41 6.07 -29.65
C ASP A 1002 42.15 5.41 -30.83
N ALA A 1003 43.30 4.77 -30.55
CA ALA A 1003 44.05 4.03 -31.55
C ALA A 1003 43.21 2.89 -32.14
N PHE A 1004 42.50 2.12 -31.31
CA PHE A 1004 41.63 1.05 -31.78
C PHE A 1004 40.45 1.59 -32.59
N PHE A 1005 39.72 2.57 -32.09
CA PHE A 1005 38.56 3.16 -32.77
C PHE A 1005 38.92 3.78 -34.11
N SER A 1006 40.14 4.32 -34.24
CA SER A 1006 40.64 4.88 -35.49
C SER A 1006 41.09 3.80 -36.47
N THR A 1007 41.84 2.80 -36.02
CA THR A 1007 42.51 1.84 -36.93
C THR A 1007 41.61 0.68 -37.36
N TRP A 1008 40.62 0.29 -36.54
CA TRP A 1008 39.76 -0.84 -36.86
C TRP A 1008 38.84 -0.61 -38.06
N PRO A 1009 38.11 0.53 -38.18
CA PRO A 1009 37.32 0.81 -39.38
C PRO A 1009 38.15 0.84 -40.66
N ASP A 1010 39.37 1.40 -40.61
CA ASP A 1010 40.30 1.43 -41.73
C ASP A 1010 40.74 0.01 -42.14
N ARG A 1011 41.03 -0.85 -41.15
CA ARG A 1011 41.35 -2.26 -41.37
C ARG A 1011 40.19 -3.01 -42.03
N VAL A 1012 38.96 -2.79 -41.55
CA VAL A 1012 37.76 -3.41 -42.13
C VAL A 1012 37.55 -2.93 -43.56
N ALA A 1013 37.65 -1.61 -43.81
CA ALA A 1013 37.56 -1.04 -45.15
C ALA A 1013 38.61 -1.61 -46.10
N ALA A 1014 39.86 -1.77 -45.65
CA ALA A 1014 40.94 -2.38 -46.43
C ALA A 1014 40.67 -3.85 -46.77
N CYS A 1015 40.15 -4.64 -45.82
CA CYS A 1015 39.80 -6.04 -46.06
C CYS A 1015 38.63 -6.21 -47.06
N LEU A 1016 37.69 -5.26 -47.08
CA LEU A 1016 36.53 -5.24 -47.99
C LEU A 1016 36.86 -4.69 -49.38
N ALA A 1017 37.76 -3.71 -49.50
CA ALA A 1017 38.13 -3.09 -50.78
C ALA A 1017 38.80 -4.06 -51.78
N GLY A 1018 39.40 -5.14 -51.27
CA GLY A 1018 40.16 -6.09 -52.10
C GLY A 1018 39.33 -7.10 -52.91
N HIS A 1019 38.01 -7.23 -52.70
CA HIS A 1019 37.17 -8.28 -53.33
C HIS A 1019 35.78 -7.72 -53.69
N PRO A 1020 35.43 -7.54 -54.99
CA PRO A 1020 34.06 -7.19 -55.39
C PRO A 1020 33.09 -8.36 -55.07
N PRO A 1021 31.79 -8.09 -54.84
CA PRO A 1021 30.83 -9.14 -54.53
C PRO A 1021 30.81 -10.18 -55.66
N SER A 1022 30.98 -11.46 -55.31
CA SER A 1022 30.86 -12.55 -56.30
C SER A 1022 29.47 -12.51 -56.96
N SER A 1023 29.38 -12.83 -58.24
CA SER A 1023 28.12 -12.84 -59.00
C SER A 1023 27.06 -13.82 -58.48
N SER A 1024 27.38 -14.63 -57.46
CA SER A 1024 26.46 -15.52 -56.76
C SER A 1024 26.01 -15.04 -55.37
N SER A 1025 26.51 -13.89 -54.90
CA SER A 1025 26.07 -13.28 -53.64
C SER A 1025 24.83 -12.43 -53.87
N SER A 1026 23.66 -12.91 -53.44
CA SER A 1026 22.38 -12.18 -53.48
C SER A 1026 22.31 -10.99 -52.51
N ARG A 1027 23.31 -10.82 -51.61
CA ARG A 1027 23.33 -9.70 -50.67
C ARG A 1027 23.94 -8.43 -51.27
N PRO A 1028 23.23 -7.28 -51.27
CA PRO A 1028 23.85 -5.98 -51.51
C PRO A 1028 24.86 -5.67 -50.38
N PRO A 1029 26.00 -5.03 -50.67
CA PRO A 1029 26.99 -4.72 -49.65
C PRO A 1029 26.43 -3.71 -48.64
N LYS A 1030 26.14 -4.19 -47.42
CA LYS A 1030 25.79 -3.33 -46.28
C LYS A 1030 27.09 -2.67 -45.79
N ARG A 1031 27.06 -1.37 -45.52
CA ARG A 1031 28.19 -0.66 -44.89
C ARG A 1031 28.43 -1.28 -43.51
N PRO A 1032 29.68 -1.67 -43.17
CA PRO A 1032 29.96 -2.27 -41.87
C PRO A 1032 29.65 -1.28 -40.75
N ARG A 1033 29.03 -1.77 -39.68
CA ARG A 1033 28.68 -0.96 -38.51
C ARG A 1033 29.54 -1.35 -37.32
N TYR A 1034 29.77 -0.39 -36.44
CA TYR A 1034 30.70 -0.53 -35.33
C TYR A 1034 30.01 -0.14 -34.02
N PHE A 1035 30.05 -1.03 -33.03
CA PHE A 1035 29.39 -0.85 -31.74
C PHE A 1035 30.41 -0.96 -30.61
N PHE A 1036 30.37 -0.01 -29.69
CA PHE A 1036 31.16 -0.03 -28.46
C PHE A 1036 30.24 -0.18 -27.26
N PHE A 1037 30.42 -1.27 -26.51
CA PHE A 1037 29.81 -1.47 -25.22
C PHE A 1037 30.76 -0.96 -24.15
N ASN A 1038 30.35 0.10 -23.47
CA ASN A 1038 31.14 0.65 -22.38
C ASN A 1038 31.15 -0.28 -21.15
N ILE A 1039 32.01 0.02 -20.18
CA ILE A 1039 32.23 -0.81 -19.02
C ILE A 1039 30.99 -0.75 -18.11
N PRO A 1040 30.29 -1.85 -17.81
CA PRO A 1040 29.11 -1.81 -16.97
C PRO A 1040 29.46 -1.35 -15.54
N ALA A 1041 28.47 -0.84 -14.83
CA ALA A 1041 28.58 -0.59 -13.41
C ALA A 1041 28.73 -1.93 -12.68
N THR A 1042 29.67 -1.97 -11.73
CA THR A 1042 30.00 -3.18 -10.99
C THR A 1042 30.10 -2.85 -9.51
N HIS A 1043 29.94 -3.86 -8.66
CA HIS A 1043 30.00 -3.65 -7.22
C HIS A 1043 31.37 -3.06 -6.78
N PRO A 1044 31.45 -2.13 -5.82
CA PRO A 1044 32.74 -1.58 -5.36
C PRO A 1044 33.72 -2.60 -4.75
N GLN A 1045 33.23 -3.77 -4.34
CA GLN A 1045 34.01 -4.86 -3.76
C GLN A 1045 34.24 -5.97 -4.78
N LEU A 1046 35.33 -5.91 -5.53
CA LEU A 1046 35.69 -6.90 -6.54
C LEU A 1046 37.17 -7.27 -6.40
N HIS A 1047 37.45 -8.57 -6.21
CA HIS A 1047 38.75 -9.23 -6.17
C HIS A 1047 39.91 -8.48 -5.44
N ASN A 1048 41.12 -9.05 -5.48
CA ASN A 1048 42.33 -8.38 -5.03
C ASN A 1048 43.00 -7.75 -6.25
N HIS A 1049 43.59 -6.55 -6.11
CA HIS A 1049 44.27 -5.78 -7.18
C HIS A 1049 43.36 -5.09 -8.22
N ASP A 1050 42.09 -4.89 -7.88
CA ASP A 1050 41.11 -4.21 -8.74
C ASP A 1050 41.12 -2.69 -8.52
N CYS A 1051 41.14 -1.92 -9.59
CA CYS A 1051 41.02 -0.46 -9.54
C CYS A 1051 39.75 0.08 -10.23
N ARG A 1052 38.79 -0.81 -10.52
CA ARG A 1052 37.44 -0.45 -10.93
C ARG A 1052 36.71 0.21 -9.76
N THR A 1053 36.61 1.52 -9.84
CA THR A 1053 35.81 2.36 -8.94
C THR A 1053 34.75 3.08 -9.77
N GLY A 1054 33.60 3.39 -9.17
CA GLY A 1054 32.53 4.11 -9.86
C GLY A 1054 33.01 5.38 -10.58
N PRO A 1055 33.72 6.30 -9.90
CA PRO A 1055 34.23 7.52 -10.53
C PRO A 1055 35.21 7.27 -11.68
N ARG A 1056 36.15 6.32 -11.54
CA ARG A 1056 37.09 5.98 -12.62
C ARG A 1056 36.36 5.42 -13.82
N ILE A 1057 35.50 4.43 -13.60
CA ILE A 1057 34.76 3.76 -14.68
C ILE A 1057 33.84 4.74 -15.39
N LYS A 1058 33.16 5.62 -14.66
CA LYS A 1058 32.34 6.67 -15.27
C LYS A 1058 33.18 7.57 -16.18
N TYR A 1059 34.31 8.08 -15.70
CA TYR A 1059 35.19 8.94 -16.52
C TYR A 1059 35.73 8.22 -17.75
N TRP A 1060 36.18 6.98 -17.58
CA TRP A 1060 36.67 6.14 -18.66
C TRP A 1060 35.59 5.92 -19.72
N ASN A 1061 34.38 5.58 -19.30
CA ASN A 1061 33.25 5.39 -20.21
C ASN A 1061 32.88 6.68 -20.94
N ASP A 1062 32.77 7.81 -20.23
CA ASP A 1062 32.43 9.11 -20.82
C ASP A 1062 33.45 9.47 -21.92
N LYS A 1063 34.74 9.35 -21.62
CA LYS A 1063 35.82 9.70 -22.57
C LYS A 1063 35.99 8.70 -23.71
N ALA A 1064 35.92 7.40 -23.45
CA ALA A 1064 36.00 6.41 -24.52
C ALA A 1064 34.80 6.50 -25.46
N ALA A 1065 33.60 6.79 -24.95
CA ALA A 1065 32.43 6.92 -25.80
C ALA A 1065 32.35 8.27 -26.54
N GLU A 1066 32.96 9.35 -26.04
CA GLU A 1066 33.25 10.55 -26.84
C GLU A 1066 34.17 10.20 -28.02
N LEU A 1067 35.31 9.54 -27.75
CA LEU A 1067 36.25 9.10 -28.79
C LEU A 1067 35.59 8.16 -29.82
N ALA A 1068 34.85 7.15 -29.36
CA ALA A 1068 34.16 6.18 -30.23
C ALA A 1068 33.26 6.91 -31.24
N ARG A 1069 32.44 7.87 -30.77
CA ARG A 1069 31.52 8.63 -31.61
C ARG A 1069 32.23 9.51 -32.62
N GLU A 1070 33.31 10.18 -32.21
CA GLU A 1070 34.15 10.97 -33.13
C GLU A 1070 34.73 10.11 -34.26
N ARG A 1071 34.95 8.81 -34.01
CA ARG A 1071 35.43 7.83 -35.00
C ARG A 1071 34.31 7.06 -35.72
N GLY A 1072 33.04 7.46 -35.56
CA GLY A 1072 31.91 6.86 -36.26
C GLY A 1072 31.41 5.53 -35.67
N TRP A 1073 31.73 5.24 -34.41
CA TRP A 1073 31.18 4.11 -33.67
C TRP A 1073 29.87 4.50 -32.96
N GLU A 1074 28.97 3.53 -32.86
CA GLU A 1074 27.76 3.62 -32.05
C GLU A 1074 28.04 3.10 -30.64
N VAL A 1075 27.48 3.74 -29.62
CA VAL A 1075 27.76 3.39 -28.21
C VAL A 1075 26.52 2.80 -27.57
N VAL A 1076 26.67 1.64 -26.94
CA VAL A 1076 25.70 1.06 -26.01
C VAL A 1076 26.18 1.33 -24.59
N ASP A 1077 25.42 2.14 -23.84
CA ASP A 1077 25.79 2.57 -22.49
C ASP A 1077 25.38 1.53 -21.43
N ALA A 1078 26.10 0.40 -21.43
CA ALA A 1078 25.90 -0.66 -20.44
C ALA A 1078 26.08 -0.14 -18.99
N HIS A 1079 26.94 0.86 -18.77
CA HIS A 1079 27.12 1.50 -17.47
C HIS A 1079 25.81 2.07 -16.94
N GLN A 1080 25.16 2.95 -17.72
CA GLN A 1080 23.90 3.58 -17.34
C GLN A 1080 22.81 2.56 -17.01
N TYR A 1081 22.66 1.51 -17.81
CA TYR A 1081 21.63 0.49 -17.60
C TYR A 1081 21.87 -0.36 -16.34
N THR A 1082 23.13 -0.60 -15.99
CA THR A 1082 23.51 -1.47 -14.86
C THR A 1082 23.72 -0.71 -13.56
N GLN A 1083 23.86 0.62 -13.60
CA GLN A 1083 24.16 1.48 -12.46
C GLN A 1083 23.17 1.34 -11.30
N ALA A 1084 21.87 1.30 -11.58
CA ALA A 1084 20.84 1.15 -10.54
C ALA A 1084 20.89 -0.21 -9.82
N GLY A 1085 21.42 -1.25 -10.47
CA GLY A 1085 21.57 -2.60 -9.94
C GLY A 1085 23.01 -2.96 -9.54
N GLN A 1086 23.94 -2.01 -9.55
CA GLN A 1086 25.37 -2.28 -9.40
C GLN A 1086 25.70 -2.99 -8.08
N ILE A 1087 24.99 -2.65 -7.00
CA ILE A 1087 25.20 -3.27 -5.69
C ILE A 1087 24.70 -4.73 -5.70
N ASP A 1088 23.69 -5.03 -6.51
CA ASP A 1088 23.04 -6.34 -6.58
C ASP A 1088 23.79 -7.34 -7.47
N SER A 1089 24.79 -6.87 -8.23
CA SER A 1089 25.66 -7.74 -9.04
C SER A 1089 26.32 -8.84 -8.24
N VAL A 1090 26.55 -8.64 -6.92
CA VAL A 1090 27.05 -9.66 -5.98
C VAL A 1090 26.16 -10.89 -5.84
N TYR A 1091 24.87 -10.78 -6.19
CA TYR A 1091 23.93 -11.91 -6.17
C TYR A 1091 23.93 -12.72 -7.46
N GLY A 1092 24.48 -12.16 -8.55
CA GLY A 1092 24.77 -12.86 -9.79
C GLY A 1092 26.16 -13.51 -9.73
N ASP A 1093 26.94 -13.35 -10.80
CA ASP A 1093 28.35 -13.77 -10.81
C ASP A 1093 29.33 -12.69 -10.31
N GLY A 1094 28.80 -11.60 -9.73
CA GLY A 1094 29.56 -10.50 -9.15
C GLY A 1094 30.11 -9.50 -10.17
N ILE A 1095 30.13 -9.83 -11.47
CA ILE A 1095 30.95 -9.12 -12.45
C ILE A 1095 30.14 -8.74 -13.69
N HIS A 1096 29.20 -9.58 -14.10
CA HIS A 1096 28.32 -9.35 -15.24
C HIS A 1096 26.90 -9.03 -14.77
N TYR A 1097 26.13 -8.43 -15.66
CA TYR A 1097 24.70 -8.18 -15.48
C TYR A 1097 23.84 -9.41 -15.84
N LEU A 1098 24.44 -10.59 -15.96
CA LEU A 1098 23.75 -11.85 -16.24
C LEU A 1098 22.82 -12.23 -15.08
N GLY A 1099 21.64 -12.75 -15.42
CA GLY A 1099 20.61 -13.09 -14.42
C GLY A 1099 20.00 -11.89 -13.67
N LEU A 1100 20.30 -10.66 -14.10
CA LEU A 1100 19.66 -9.44 -13.61
C LEU A 1100 18.77 -8.84 -14.71
N ASP A 1101 17.72 -8.11 -14.31
CA ASP A 1101 16.87 -7.41 -15.27
C ASP A 1101 17.64 -6.38 -16.09
N ALA A 1102 18.79 -5.90 -15.60
CA ALA A 1102 19.67 -4.97 -16.32
C ALA A 1102 20.27 -5.56 -17.61
N ALA A 1103 20.26 -6.89 -17.79
CA ALA A 1103 20.61 -7.51 -19.06
C ALA A 1103 19.65 -7.13 -20.19
N GLU A 1104 18.37 -6.92 -19.85
CA GLU A 1104 17.34 -6.66 -20.85
C GLU A 1104 17.58 -5.34 -21.61
N PRO A 1105 17.71 -4.18 -20.94
CA PRO A 1105 17.92 -2.91 -21.63
C PRO A 1105 19.23 -2.81 -22.38
N VAL A 1106 20.29 -3.50 -21.95
CA VAL A 1106 21.56 -3.55 -22.70
C VAL A 1106 21.37 -4.21 -24.06
N VAL A 1107 20.62 -5.31 -24.11
CA VAL A 1107 20.38 -6.06 -25.35
C VAL A 1107 19.30 -5.40 -26.21
N ASP A 1108 18.29 -4.78 -25.59
CA ASP A 1108 17.27 -4.02 -26.31
C ASP A 1108 17.89 -2.84 -27.08
N ASP A 1109 18.74 -2.04 -26.42
CA ASP A 1109 19.46 -0.94 -27.07
C ASP A 1109 20.36 -1.46 -28.20
N PHE A 1110 21.06 -2.57 -27.98
CA PHE A 1110 21.90 -3.17 -29.03
C PHE A 1110 21.10 -3.66 -30.23
N LEU A 1111 20.00 -4.41 -30.03
CA LEU A 1111 19.16 -4.93 -31.12
C LEU A 1111 18.44 -3.81 -31.89
N SER A 1112 18.00 -2.79 -31.17
CA SER A 1112 17.47 -1.55 -31.74
C SER A 1112 18.49 -0.88 -32.65
N ARG A 1113 19.71 -0.65 -32.16
CA ARG A 1113 20.80 -0.07 -32.94
C ARG A 1113 21.17 -0.95 -34.12
N LEU A 1114 21.28 -2.27 -33.96
CA LEU A 1114 21.52 -3.20 -35.06
C LEU A 1114 20.50 -3.05 -36.20
N GLY A 1115 19.25 -2.73 -35.87
CA GLY A 1115 18.20 -2.42 -36.86
C GLY A 1115 17.77 -3.62 -37.69
N ILE A 1116 18.00 -4.84 -37.18
CA ILE A 1116 17.64 -6.10 -37.86
C ILE A 1116 16.21 -6.56 -37.54
N CYS A 1117 15.60 -6.03 -36.48
CA CYS A 1117 14.25 -6.37 -36.05
C CYS A 1117 13.21 -5.41 -36.64
N GLY A 1118 12.03 -5.95 -37.01
CA GLY A 1118 10.86 -5.17 -37.39
C GLY A 1118 10.31 -4.31 -36.24
N LYS A 1119 9.37 -3.40 -36.57
CA LYS A 1119 8.64 -2.57 -35.59
C LYS A 1119 7.22 -3.12 -35.40
N GLY A 1120 6.85 -3.46 -34.16
CA GLY A 1120 5.50 -3.88 -33.79
C GLY A 1120 5.15 -5.28 -34.30
N GLY A 1121 5.02 -6.22 -33.38
CA GLY A 1121 4.96 -7.66 -33.68
C GLY A 1121 3.99 -8.38 -32.74
N ALA A 1122 3.64 -9.61 -33.09
CA ALA A 1122 2.74 -10.42 -32.28
C ALA A 1122 3.31 -10.61 -30.86
N ARG A 1123 2.45 -10.50 -29.84
CA ARG A 1123 2.82 -10.72 -28.44
C ARG A 1123 2.45 -12.12 -27.99
N ARG A 1124 3.29 -12.70 -27.12
CA ARG A 1124 3.01 -13.99 -26.49
C ARG A 1124 2.06 -13.81 -25.31
N ARG A 1125 0.92 -14.51 -25.30
CA ARG A 1125 0.03 -14.57 -24.13
C ARG A 1125 0.64 -15.41 -23.01
N ALA A 1126 0.13 -15.24 -21.80
CA ALA A 1126 0.41 -16.14 -20.68
C ALA A 1126 0.04 -17.61 -20.97
N SER A 1127 -0.85 -17.87 -21.93
CA SER A 1127 -1.19 -19.21 -22.44
C SER A 1127 -0.15 -19.80 -23.41
N GLY A 1128 0.86 -19.03 -23.81
CA GLY A 1128 1.90 -19.42 -24.77
C GLY A 1128 1.57 -19.14 -26.24
N GLU A 1129 0.34 -18.70 -26.56
CA GLU A 1129 -0.11 -18.37 -27.92
C GLU A 1129 0.29 -16.96 -28.35
N TRP A 1130 0.67 -16.80 -29.61
CA TRP A 1130 0.97 -15.50 -30.22
C TRP A 1130 -0.31 -14.80 -30.69
N ILE A 1131 -0.46 -13.52 -30.36
CA ILE A 1131 -1.55 -12.65 -30.82
C ILE A 1131 -1.00 -11.47 -31.59
N SER A 1132 -1.60 -11.15 -32.73
CA SER A 1132 -1.28 -9.93 -33.49
C SER A 1132 -1.66 -8.68 -32.69
N GLU A 1133 -0.75 -7.70 -32.59
CA GLU A 1133 -1.02 -6.37 -32.02
C GLU A 1133 -2.03 -5.56 -32.85
#